data_AF-A0A8C0BC74-F1
#
_entry.id   AF-A0A8C0BC74-F1
#
_cell.length_a   1.000
_cell.length_b   1.000
_cell.length_c   1.000
_cell.angle_alpha   90.00
_cell.angle_beta   90.00
_cell.angle_gamma   90.00
#
_symmetry.space_group_name_H-M   'P 1'
#
loop_
_entity.id
_entity.type
_entity.pdbx_description
1 polymer ?
#
loop_
_entity_poly.entity_id
_entity_poly.type
_entity_poly.pdbx_seq_one_letter_code
_entity_poly.pdbx_strand_id
1 'polypeptide(L)'
;CNAGSCYPATGDLLLGRSKQLTASSTCGMNSPQKYCIIGYLEAEQKCFLCDSRYPYNPYTQHNSHMVENVITTFEPDRKKKWWQSENGIDHVSIRLDLETLFQFSHLILTFKTFRPAAMLVERSTDFGQTWKAFRYFAQDCAASFPNISSGPAKSVGDIICDSRYSDIEPSTEGEVVLKALDPSFEIENPYVPYIQELITLTNLRINFTKLHTLGDALLGRRHSDPLEKYYYAVYEMVVRGSCFCNGHASQCDPLQNLRGDVFHQSGMVHGRCICRHNTEGLSCERCKDFYNDAPWRPAEGTQDNACKRCNCNGHSGRCHFDMAVYQASGGVSGGVCEDCRDNTMGQHCEQCKRFFYQDPLKVISDSQACLPCNCDPEGTLHNGMCESHTDPALGTVAGRCPCKENVEGVRCDKCRENYYGLSSSDPLGCQPCNCDPSGSLPFSVCDPATGDCLCQRFATGQRCEKCVVGYWGLGSSLYGCSPCDCDIGGSQNNLCSPKDGQCNCLPNIVSRQCNEPAPGYFFLPLDYYIYEAEHAKPLSGSAALGAMQFGQDSAVTVVFRQPSASRSVTWTGPGFTRVPSGAGLRFTINNVPFAMDFDITIRYEPEVLVMSCVSCDVIDAGSILLIIGCSNLIAVLQTPVCLEPGTEYSVDVYFSQPSASDPKAKSFILIDSVSSSVTIPFRLYLYQCDFFFYTDLLKIHFPSFHQVMNWVLVLGLSLEKNIFKSIPLITSVELDVTSAGHTWT
;
A
#
# COMPACT_ATOMS: atom_id res chain seq x y z
N CYS A 1 16.04 41.71 -28.24
CA CYS A 1 15.28 40.73 -27.42
C CYS A 1 15.41 41.03 -25.93
N ASN A 2 16.61 41.28 -25.40
CA ASN A 2 16.79 41.49 -23.94
C ASN A 2 16.07 42.72 -23.34
N ALA A 3 15.45 43.59 -24.15
CA ALA A 3 14.79 44.82 -23.71
C ALA A 3 13.33 44.94 -24.23
N GLY A 4 12.73 43.82 -24.66
CA GLY A 4 11.38 43.78 -25.24
C GLY A 4 11.33 43.06 -26.59
N SER A 5 10.33 43.44 -27.39
CA SER A 5 10.35 43.48 -28.85
C SER A 5 11.59 42.99 -29.60
N CYS A 6 11.58 41.88 -30.35
CA CYS A 6 12.61 41.67 -31.36
C CYS A 6 12.15 40.95 -32.62
N TYR A 7 12.72 41.39 -33.75
CA TYR A 7 12.33 40.93 -35.08
C TYR A 7 13.59 40.61 -35.91
N PRO A 8 13.54 39.58 -36.77
CA PRO A 8 14.61 39.32 -37.72
C PRO A 8 14.75 40.44 -38.75
N ALA A 9 15.94 40.59 -39.33
CA ALA A 9 16.16 41.53 -40.41
C ALA A 9 15.32 41.17 -41.64
N THR A 10 14.78 42.20 -42.32
CA THR A 10 14.10 42.03 -43.61
C THR A 10 15.11 41.79 -44.72
N GLY A 11 14.82 40.87 -45.63
CA GLY A 11 15.62 40.59 -46.81
C GLY A 11 14.76 40.19 -48.00
N ASP A 12 15.41 39.79 -49.09
CA ASP A 12 14.72 39.23 -50.26
C ASP A 12 14.54 37.71 -50.08
N LEU A 13 13.28 37.28 -50.12
CA LEU A 13 12.91 35.88 -49.95
C LEU A 13 13.33 35.03 -51.15
N LEU A 14 13.58 35.61 -52.33
CA LEU A 14 14.01 34.86 -53.52
C LEU A 14 15.46 34.37 -53.47
N LEU A 15 16.32 35.04 -52.70
CA LEU A 15 17.72 34.66 -52.55
C LEU A 15 17.83 33.25 -51.95
N GLY A 16 18.64 32.39 -52.59
CA GLY A 16 18.80 30.99 -52.19
C GLY A 16 17.64 30.06 -52.57
N ARG A 17 16.59 30.57 -53.25
CA ARG A 17 15.36 29.83 -53.56
C ARG A 17 15.10 29.67 -55.06
N SER A 18 16.14 29.67 -55.90
CA SER A 18 15.97 29.53 -57.36
C SER A 18 15.20 28.29 -57.79
N LYS A 19 15.42 27.15 -57.11
CA LYS A 19 14.74 25.88 -57.38
C LYS A 19 13.25 25.87 -56.98
N GLN A 20 12.83 26.82 -56.15
CA GLN A 20 11.45 26.96 -55.68
C GLN A 20 10.64 27.97 -56.51
N LEU A 21 11.29 28.60 -57.49
CA LEU A 21 10.67 29.52 -58.42
C LEU A 21 10.31 28.79 -59.71
N THR A 22 9.06 28.91 -60.13
CA THR A 22 8.53 28.24 -61.33
C THR A 22 7.75 29.23 -62.19
N ALA A 23 7.84 29.07 -63.51
CA ALA A 23 7.04 29.83 -64.47
C ALA A 23 6.27 28.87 -65.37
N SER A 24 5.03 29.22 -65.73
CA SER A 24 4.18 28.38 -66.59
C SER A 24 4.61 28.38 -68.06
N SER A 25 5.26 29.46 -68.51
CA SER A 25 5.76 29.63 -69.88
C SER A 25 7.15 30.25 -69.84
N THR A 26 8.06 29.78 -70.69
CA THR A 26 9.41 30.33 -70.84
C THR A 26 9.86 30.10 -72.28
N CYS A 27 10.39 31.14 -72.94
CA CYS A 27 10.80 31.01 -74.33
C CYS A 27 11.96 30.03 -74.48
N GLY A 28 12.00 29.32 -75.61
CA GLY A 28 13.17 28.54 -76.01
C GLY A 28 13.45 27.27 -75.19
N MET A 29 12.48 26.73 -74.44
CA MET A 29 12.66 25.52 -73.60
C MET A 29 12.75 24.21 -74.40
N ASN A 30 12.03 24.10 -75.53
CA ASN A 30 12.04 22.90 -76.37
C ASN A 30 12.98 23.07 -77.59
N SER A 31 12.92 24.24 -78.23
CA SER A 31 13.72 24.61 -79.40
C SER A 31 13.95 26.12 -79.40
N PRO A 32 15.04 26.64 -80.00
CA PRO A 32 15.26 28.08 -80.10
C PRO A 32 14.08 28.82 -80.74
N GLN A 33 13.61 29.88 -80.09
CA GLN A 33 12.48 30.71 -80.52
C GLN A 33 12.96 32.11 -80.89
N LYS A 34 12.45 32.69 -81.98
CA LYS A 34 12.78 34.06 -82.39
C LYS A 34 11.87 35.05 -81.68
N TYR A 35 12.41 36.16 -81.18
CA TYR A 35 11.64 37.25 -80.57
C TYR A 35 12.16 38.61 -81.04
N CYS A 36 11.35 39.66 -80.96
CA CYS A 36 11.73 40.99 -81.41
C CYS A 36 11.39 42.08 -80.39
N ILE A 37 12.32 43.02 -80.19
CA ILE A 37 12.14 44.14 -79.26
C ILE A 37 11.60 45.35 -80.04
N ILE A 38 10.49 45.92 -79.57
CA ILE A 38 9.89 47.13 -80.14
C ILE A 38 10.54 48.37 -79.48
N GLY A 39 11.33 49.12 -80.24
CA GLY A 39 11.84 50.43 -79.82
C GLY A 39 10.93 51.56 -80.33
N TYR A 40 10.60 52.54 -79.48
CA TYR A 40 9.68 53.64 -79.83
C TYR A 40 10.33 54.72 -80.75
N LEU A 41 11.64 54.63 -81.02
CA LEU A 41 12.42 55.69 -81.67
C LEU A 41 13.35 55.24 -82.81
N GLU A 42 13.59 53.94 -82.97
CA GLU A 42 14.43 53.40 -84.06
C GLU A 42 13.53 52.63 -85.02
N ALA A 43 13.46 53.05 -86.29
CA ALA A 43 12.66 52.41 -87.33
C ALA A 43 13.12 50.98 -87.70
N GLU A 44 14.01 50.37 -86.90
CA GLU A 44 14.55 49.02 -87.10
C GLU A 44 14.14 48.09 -85.95
N GLN A 45 13.27 47.13 -86.26
CA GLN A 45 12.91 46.02 -85.39
C GLN A 45 14.14 45.10 -85.20
N LYS A 46 14.75 45.11 -84.01
CA LYS A 46 15.86 44.20 -83.67
C LYS A 46 15.30 42.89 -83.13
N CYS A 47 15.53 41.80 -83.87
CA CYS A 47 15.11 40.46 -83.51
C CYS A 47 16.29 39.59 -83.06
N PHE A 48 16.05 38.73 -82.08
CA PHE A 48 17.03 37.86 -81.44
C PHE A 48 16.47 36.43 -81.32
N LEU A 49 17.32 35.49 -80.91
CA LEU A 49 16.93 34.11 -80.61
C LEU A 49 16.95 33.89 -79.10
N CYS A 50 15.94 33.21 -78.57
CA CYS A 50 15.86 32.74 -77.20
C CYS A 50 16.09 31.22 -77.18
N ASP A 51 17.08 30.77 -76.39
CA ASP A 51 17.40 29.36 -76.16
C ASP A 51 17.65 29.12 -74.68
N SER A 52 16.59 28.75 -73.97
CA SER A 52 16.57 28.58 -72.50
C SER A 52 16.72 27.12 -72.06
N ARG A 53 17.19 26.23 -72.93
CA ARG A 53 17.45 24.80 -72.60
C ARG A 53 18.54 24.62 -71.54
N TYR A 54 19.42 25.61 -71.41
CA TYR A 54 20.54 25.61 -70.46
C TYR A 54 20.55 26.93 -69.66
N PRO A 55 21.10 26.95 -68.43
CA PRO A 55 21.21 28.16 -67.63
C PRO A 55 22.00 29.27 -68.32
N TYR A 56 21.68 30.53 -68.02
CA TYR A 56 22.37 31.68 -68.59
C TYR A 56 23.86 31.67 -68.24
N ASN A 57 24.71 31.87 -69.26
CA ASN A 57 26.14 32.11 -69.10
C ASN A 57 26.56 33.23 -70.06
N PRO A 58 27.21 34.31 -69.57
CA PRO A 58 27.52 35.48 -70.40
C PRO A 58 28.45 35.17 -71.58
N TYR A 59 29.23 34.09 -71.54
CA TYR A 59 30.17 33.71 -72.59
C TYR A 59 29.64 32.61 -73.50
N THR A 60 28.96 31.60 -72.94
CA THR A 60 28.55 30.40 -73.70
C THR A 60 27.06 30.36 -74.03
N GLN A 61 26.19 30.94 -73.19
CA GLN A 61 24.73 30.87 -73.31
C GLN A 61 24.07 32.19 -72.90
N HIS A 62 24.32 33.24 -73.69
CA HIS A 62 23.83 34.60 -73.43
C HIS A 62 22.34 34.81 -73.78
N ASN A 63 21.72 33.84 -74.47
CA ASN A 63 20.34 33.89 -74.97
C ASN A 63 19.35 33.04 -74.15
N SER A 64 19.73 32.63 -72.93
CA SER A 64 18.86 31.89 -72.03
C SER A 64 18.12 32.82 -71.09
N HIS A 65 16.80 32.66 -71.00
CA HIS A 65 15.89 33.54 -70.28
C HIS A 65 15.00 32.76 -69.29
N MET A 66 15.60 31.83 -68.54
CA MET A 66 14.94 31.03 -67.50
C MET A 66 14.43 31.89 -66.33
N VAL A 67 13.42 31.39 -65.59
CA VAL A 67 12.77 32.14 -64.49
C VAL A 67 13.74 32.51 -63.37
N GLU A 68 14.75 31.69 -63.10
CA GLU A 68 15.77 31.95 -62.08
C GLU A 68 16.59 33.23 -62.33
N ASN A 69 16.60 33.75 -63.56
CA ASN A 69 17.30 34.98 -63.92
C ASN A 69 16.72 36.24 -63.28
N VAL A 70 15.48 36.20 -62.75
CA VAL A 70 14.86 37.35 -62.07
C VAL A 70 15.43 37.60 -60.67
N ILE A 71 16.17 36.63 -60.13
CA ILE A 71 16.73 36.69 -58.78
C ILE A 71 17.93 37.62 -58.79
N THR A 72 17.89 38.64 -57.94
CA THR A 72 18.91 39.69 -57.92
C THR A 72 20.15 39.23 -57.17
N THR A 73 21.20 38.86 -57.89
CA THR A 73 22.54 38.78 -57.30
C THR A 73 23.18 40.17 -57.32
N PHE A 74 24.06 40.49 -56.37
CA PHE A 74 24.82 41.75 -56.36
C PHE A 74 25.85 41.86 -57.50
N GLU A 75 25.56 41.27 -58.65
CA GLU A 75 26.40 41.25 -59.84
C GLU A 75 26.30 42.59 -60.61
N PRO A 76 27.40 43.08 -61.19
CA PRO A 76 27.43 44.36 -61.91
C PRO A 76 26.60 44.38 -63.21
N ASP A 77 26.22 43.22 -63.76
CA ASP A 77 25.58 43.05 -65.07
C ASP A 77 24.09 42.67 -64.99
N ARG A 78 23.35 43.16 -63.98
CA ARG A 78 21.94 42.75 -63.73
C ARG A 78 21.01 42.92 -64.94
N LYS A 79 21.23 43.96 -65.74
CA LYS A 79 20.39 44.25 -66.93
C LYS A 79 20.62 43.29 -68.12
N LYS A 80 21.61 42.37 -68.03
CA LYS A 80 21.89 41.39 -69.08
C LYS A 80 21.15 40.06 -68.90
N LYS A 81 20.54 39.83 -67.73
CA LYS A 81 19.74 38.64 -67.42
C LYS A 81 18.29 39.05 -67.22
N TRP A 82 17.36 38.24 -67.70
CA TRP A 82 15.93 38.40 -67.47
C TRP A 82 15.22 37.06 -67.69
N TRP A 83 14.00 36.96 -67.21
CA TRP A 83 13.07 35.89 -67.59
C TRP A 83 12.17 36.36 -68.72
N GLN A 84 11.84 35.48 -69.66
CA GLN A 84 10.96 35.78 -70.78
C GLN A 84 9.97 34.64 -71.06
N SER A 85 8.69 34.98 -71.21
CA SER A 85 7.63 34.05 -71.61
C SER A 85 7.72 33.67 -73.10
N GLU A 86 6.99 32.64 -73.51
CA GLU A 86 6.78 32.41 -74.94
C GLU A 86 6.00 33.56 -75.59
N ASN A 87 6.19 33.69 -76.89
CA ASN A 87 5.58 34.74 -77.71
C ASN A 87 4.08 34.52 -77.85
N GLY A 88 3.29 35.60 -77.74
CA GLY A 88 1.85 35.60 -77.95
C GLY A 88 1.01 34.98 -76.84
N ILE A 89 1.63 34.45 -75.77
CA ILE A 89 0.91 33.86 -74.63
C ILE A 89 0.58 34.95 -73.61
N ASP A 90 -0.71 35.19 -73.41
CA ASP A 90 -1.26 36.20 -72.51
C ASP A 90 -1.48 35.69 -71.07
N HIS A 91 -1.76 34.40 -70.89
CA HIS A 91 -1.95 33.76 -69.59
C HIS A 91 -0.66 33.09 -69.11
N VAL A 92 0.12 33.79 -68.30
CA VAL A 92 1.41 33.30 -67.80
C VAL A 92 1.48 33.52 -66.28
N SER A 93 1.97 32.54 -65.54
CA SER A 93 2.10 32.64 -64.09
C SER A 93 3.52 32.40 -63.61
N ILE A 94 3.98 33.19 -62.64
CA ILE A 94 5.20 32.94 -61.86
C ILE A 94 4.77 32.54 -60.45
N ARG A 95 5.33 31.45 -59.93
CA ARG A 95 5.01 30.90 -58.61
C ARG A 95 6.29 30.69 -57.80
N LEU A 96 6.26 31.18 -56.56
CA LEU A 96 7.29 30.98 -55.54
C LEU A 96 6.73 30.13 -54.40
N ASP A 97 7.41 29.02 -54.10
CA ASP A 97 7.05 28.10 -53.02
C ASP A 97 8.05 28.18 -51.86
N LEU A 98 7.64 28.73 -50.72
CA LEU A 98 8.49 28.82 -49.54
C LEU A 98 8.38 27.55 -48.68
N GLU A 99 9.44 27.25 -47.95
CA GLU A 99 9.53 26.07 -47.10
C GLU A 99 8.77 26.19 -45.77
N THR A 100 8.39 27.41 -45.37
CA THR A 100 7.67 27.71 -44.13
C THR A 100 6.92 29.05 -44.28
N LEU A 101 6.24 29.48 -43.22
CA LEU A 101 5.54 30.76 -43.14
C LEU A 101 6.55 31.92 -43.01
N PHE A 102 6.48 32.88 -43.93
CA PHE A 102 7.25 34.12 -43.88
C PHE A 102 6.32 35.33 -43.75
N GLN A 103 6.86 36.41 -43.20
CA GLN A 103 6.23 37.72 -43.22
C GLN A 103 6.60 38.45 -44.51
N PHE A 104 5.59 38.80 -45.30
CA PHE A 104 5.68 39.56 -46.54
C PHE A 104 5.53 41.06 -46.27
N SER A 105 6.44 41.85 -46.83
CA SER A 105 6.40 43.32 -46.76
C SER A 105 5.91 43.91 -48.08
N HIS A 106 6.61 43.61 -49.17
CA HIS A 106 6.29 44.11 -50.49
C HIS A 106 6.94 43.30 -51.61
N LEU A 107 6.34 43.39 -52.80
CA LEU A 107 6.82 42.81 -54.05
C LEU A 107 7.13 43.96 -55.02
N ILE A 108 8.27 43.86 -55.70
CA ILE A 108 8.66 44.76 -56.80
C ILE A 108 8.97 43.90 -58.01
N LEU A 109 8.35 44.21 -59.14
CA LEU A 109 8.64 43.62 -60.44
C LEU A 109 9.13 44.71 -61.38
N THR A 110 10.27 44.50 -62.02
CA THR A 110 10.84 45.43 -63.00
C THR A 110 10.84 44.77 -64.38
N PHE A 111 10.05 45.30 -65.30
CA PHE A 111 9.84 44.70 -66.61
C PHE A 111 10.87 45.17 -67.64
N LYS A 112 11.27 44.27 -68.54
CA LYS A 112 12.09 44.56 -69.72
C LYS A 112 11.24 45.01 -70.91
N THR A 113 10.05 44.42 -71.05
CA THR A 113 9.03 44.84 -72.01
C THR A 113 8.00 45.75 -71.31
N PHE A 114 6.92 46.09 -72.01
CA PHE A 114 5.77 46.75 -71.39
C PHE A 114 5.24 45.94 -70.21
N ARG A 115 4.76 46.65 -69.18
CA ARG A 115 4.04 46.03 -68.06
C ARG A 115 2.77 45.33 -68.57
N PRO A 116 2.26 44.31 -67.87
CA PRO A 116 1.03 43.63 -68.27
C PRO A 116 -0.16 44.61 -68.36
N ALA A 117 -0.99 44.44 -69.38
CA ALA A 117 -2.23 45.19 -69.52
C ALA A 117 -3.24 44.83 -68.42
N ALA A 118 -3.19 43.57 -67.97
CA ALA A 118 -3.87 43.09 -66.77
C ALA A 118 -3.09 41.95 -66.11
N MET A 119 -2.99 41.98 -64.79
CA MET A 119 -2.39 40.95 -63.95
C MET A 119 -3.01 40.93 -62.56
N LEU A 120 -2.80 39.85 -61.81
CA LEU A 120 -3.20 39.74 -60.42
C LEU A 120 -2.13 39.00 -59.62
N VAL A 121 -2.05 39.30 -58.33
CA VAL A 121 -1.13 38.63 -57.41
C VAL A 121 -1.97 37.89 -56.36
N GLU A 122 -1.63 36.65 -56.10
CA GLU A 122 -2.26 35.78 -55.12
C GLU A 122 -1.23 35.25 -54.14
N ARG A 123 -1.72 34.90 -52.95
CA ARG A 123 -0.93 34.22 -51.93
C ARG A 123 -1.66 33.02 -51.37
N SER A 124 -0.89 32.14 -50.77
CA SER A 124 -1.37 31.03 -49.94
C SER A 124 -0.67 31.10 -48.58
N THR A 125 -1.39 30.70 -47.53
CA THR A 125 -0.85 30.52 -46.17
C THR A 125 -0.82 29.05 -45.76
N ASP A 126 -1.28 28.15 -46.61
CA ASP A 126 -1.52 26.72 -46.34
C ASP A 126 -0.81 25.80 -47.37
N PHE A 127 0.35 26.25 -47.85
CA PHE A 127 1.24 25.50 -48.76
C PHE A 127 0.63 25.24 -50.14
N GLY A 128 -0.15 26.19 -50.64
CA GLY A 128 -0.72 26.20 -51.97
C GLY A 128 -2.08 25.49 -52.10
N GLN A 129 -2.70 25.11 -50.98
CA GLN A 129 -4.03 24.48 -50.97
C GLN A 129 -5.14 25.50 -51.28
N THR A 130 -5.10 26.66 -50.64
CA THR A 130 -6.01 27.78 -50.92
C THR A 130 -5.24 29.00 -51.38
N TRP A 131 -5.89 29.78 -52.25
CA TRP A 131 -5.32 30.99 -52.84
C TRP A 131 -6.25 32.16 -52.60
N LYS A 132 -5.69 33.26 -52.08
CA LYS A 132 -6.40 34.53 -51.89
C LYS A 132 -5.70 35.61 -52.70
N ALA A 133 -6.49 36.43 -53.39
CA ALA A 133 -5.95 37.56 -54.16
C ALA A 133 -5.43 38.65 -53.21
N PHE A 134 -4.19 39.09 -53.45
CA PHE A 134 -3.61 40.26 -52.80
C PHE A 134 -4.11 41.56 -53.45
N ARG A 135 -3.98 41.65 -54.77
CA ARG A 135 -4.31 42.85 -55.54
C ARG A 135 -4.44 42.52 -57.03
N TYR A 136 -5.28 43.28 -57.71
CA TYR A 136 -5.45 43.25 -59.16
C TYR A 136 -4.80 44.50 -59.76
N PHE A 137 -4.24 44.38 -60.96
CA PHE A 137 -3.66 45.49 -61.72
C PHE A 137 -4.18 45.42 -63.14
N ALA A 138 -4.77 46.49 -63.65
CA ALA A 138 -5.21 46.56 -65.04
C ALA A 138 -5.28 48.01 -65.53
N GLN A 139 -4.99 48.21 -66.83
CA GLN A 139 -5.16 49.53 -67.45
C GLN A 139 -6.63 49.96 -67.44
N ASP A 140 -7.51 49.01 -67.76
CA ASP A 140 -8.97 49.15 -67.61
C ASP A 140 -9.47 48.04 -66.67
N CYS A 141 -9.63 48.43 -65.40
CA CYS A 141 -10.14 47.56 -64.34
C CYS A 141 -11.58 47.10 -64.61
N ALA A 142 -12.44 47.96 -65.16
CA ALA A 142 -13.83 47.60 -65.42
C ALA A 142 -13.94 46.56 -66.54
N ALA A 143 -13.08 46.66 -67.56
CA ALA A 143 -13.05 45.69 -68.66
C ALA A 143 -12.39 44.36 -68.27
N SER A 144 -11.30 44.41 -67.50
CA SER A 144 -10.49 43.21 -67.19
C SER A 144 -10.98 42.47 -65.92
N PHE A 145 -11.46 43.22 -64.93
CA PHE A 145 -11.89 42.72 -63.63
C PHE A 145 -13.20 43.40 -63.18
N PRO A 146 -14.34 43.13 -63.85
CA PRO A 146 -15.59 43.89 -63.69
C PRO A 146 -16.18 43.86 -62.27
N ASN A 147 -15.87 42.83 -61.48
CA ASN A 147 -16.40 42.63 -60.13
C ASN A 147 -15.51 43.24 -59.03
N ILE A 148 -14.40 43.90 -59.38
CA ILE A 148 -13.43 44.43 -58.42
C ILE A 148 -13.47 45.95 -58.41
N SER A 149 -13.46 46.54 -57.22
CA SER A 149 -13.47 48.00 -57.06
C SER A 149 -12.17 48.61 -57.59
N SER A 150 -12.28 49.65 -58.41
CA SER A 150 -11.16 50.50 -58.85
C SER A 150 -10.97 51.75 -57.98
N GLY A 151 -11.81 51.95 -56.95
CA GLY A 151 -11.70 53.05 -56.00
C GLY A 151 -10.62 52.83 -54.93
N PRO A 152 -10.33 53.84 -54.09
CA PRO A 152 -9.41 53.68 -52.97
C PRO A 152 -9.92 52.60 -52.01
N ALA A 153 -9.00 51.86 -51.40
CA ALA A 153 -9.31 50.93 -50.33
C ALA A 153 -9.98 51.68 -49.16
N LYS A 154 -11.00 51.08 -48.56
CA LYS A 154 -11.68 51.61 -47.36
C LYS A 154 -11.12 50.98 -46.08
N SER A 155 -10.57 49.77 -46.19
CA SER A 155 -9.92 49.00 -45.14
C SER A 155 -8.62 48.36 -45.64
N VAL A 156 -7.73 48.02 -44.70
CA VAL A 156 -6.38 47.47 -44.97
C VAL A 156 -6.40 46.20 -45.83
N GLY A 157 -7.45 45.38 -45.74
CA GLY A 157 -7.57 44.13 -46.50
C GLY A 157 -8.56 44.17 -47.65
N ASP A 158 -9.01 45.36 -48.08
CA ASP A 158 -9.89 45.48 -49.24
C ASP A 158 -9.15 45.09 -50.52
N ILE A 159 -9.80 44.23 -51.30
CA ILE A 159 -9.30 43.79 -52.60
C ILE A 159 -9.69 44.83 -53.65
N ILE A 160 -8.69 45.50 -54.20
CA ILE A 160 -8.86 46.56 -55.21
C ILE A 160 -8.12 46.24 -56.52
N CYS A 161 -8.53 46.91 -57.59
CA CYS A 161 -7.82 46.95 -58.85
C CYS A 161 -7.08 48.28 -59.02
N ASP A 162 -5.75 48.22 -59.15
CA ASP A 162 -4.86 49.38 -59.22
C ASP A 162 -4.36 49.57 -60.66
N SER A 163 -4.75 50.66 -61.31
CA SER A 163 -4.37 50.96 -62.70
C SER A 163 -3.02 51.66 -62.85
N ARG A 164 -2.46 52.19 -61.76
CA ARG A 164 -1.24 53.04 -61.79
C ARG A 164 0.01 52.34 -62.31
N TYR A 165 0.02 51.00 -62.25
CA TYR A 165 1.15 50.17 -62.66
C TYR A 165 0.90 49.40 -63.96
N SER A 166 -0.16 49.73 -64.71
CA SER A 166 -0.55 49.01 -65.93
C SER A 166 -0.48 49.85 -67.21
N ASP A 167 0.00 51.09 -67.13
CA ASP A 167 0.21 51.94 -68.31
C ASP A 167 1.35 51.42 -69.20
N ILE A 168 1.28 51.79 -70.49
CA ILE A 168 2.24 51.42 -71.53
C ILE A 168 3.60 52.11 -71.34
N GLU A 169 3.64 53.30 -70.74
CA GLU A 169 4.88 54.01 -70.44
C GLU A 169 5.41 53.66 -69.04
N PRO A 170 6.71 53.42 -68.84
CA PRO A 170 7.79 53.40 -69.84
C PRO A 170 7.86 52.06 -70.61
N SER A 171 8.49 52.07 -71.79
CA SER A 171 8.60 50.89 -72.66
C SER A 171 9.53 49.78 -72.14
N THR A 172 10.42 50.12 -71.21
CA THR A 172 11.32 49.22 -70.47
C THR A 172 11.54 49.80 -69.09
N GLU A 173 11.94 48.97 -68.13
CA GLU A 173 12.17 49.36 -66.73
C GLU A 173 10.90 49.86 -66.03
N GLY A 174 9.73 49.48 -66.54
CA GLY A 174 8.45 49.74 -65.88
C GLY A 174 8.34 48.88 -64.62
N GLU A 175 8.00 49.51 -63.50
CA GLU A 175 7.86 48.81 -62.22
C GLU A 175 6.38 48.54 -61.88
N VAL A 176 6.15 47.43 -61.19
CA VAL A 176 4.90 47.12 -60.50
C VAL A 176 5.23 46.87 -59.04
N VAL A 177 4.62 47.66 -58.15
CA VAL A 177 4.87 47.59 -56.70
C VAL A 177 3.61 47.19 -55.96
N LEU A 178 3.70 46.13 -55.17
CA LEU A 178 2.65 45.67 -54.27
C LEU A 178 3.18 45.75 -52.84
N LYS A 179 2.49 46.49 -51.97
CA LYS A 179 2.76 46.50 -50.52
C LYS A 179 1.70 45.67 -49.80
N ALA A 180 2.12 44.85 -48.84
CA ALA A 180 1.21 43.99 -48.06
C ALA A 180 0.20 44.81 -47.25
N LEU A 181 0.67 45.91 -46.66
CA LEU A 181 -0.13 46.86 -45.89
C LEU A 181 -0.04 48.23 -46.57
N ASP A 182 -1.19 48.86 -46.79
CA ASP A 182 -1.24 50.20 -47.36
C ASP A 182 -0.82 51.23 -46.29
N PRO A 183 0.21 52.05 -46.52
CA PRO A 183 0.74 52.99 -45.53
C PRO A 183 -0.24 54.13 -45.18
N SER A 184 -1.36 54.26 -45.90
CA SER A 184 -2.39 55.26 -45.59
C SER A 184 -3.24 54.92 -44.36
N PHE A 185 -3.17 53.68 -43.85
CA PHE A 185 -3.90 53.25 -42.65
C PHE A 185 -2.95 53.11 -41.44
N GLU A 186 -3.39 53.61 -40.29
CA GLU A 186 -2.73 53.36 -39.01
C GLU A 186 -3.15 52.00 -38.45
N ILE A 187 -2.17 51.20 -38.01
CA ILE A 187 -2.40 49.85 -37.46
C ILE A 187 -2.04 49.88 -35.98
N GLU A 188 -3.06 49.80 -35.12
CA GLU A 188 -2.88 49.83 -33.66
C GLU A 188 -2.20 48.55 -33.12
N ASN A 189 -2.61 47.36 -33.59
CA ASN A 189 -2.01 46.09 -33.21
C ASN A 189 -1.74 45.19 -34.44
N PRO A 190 -0.47 44.93 -34.79
CA PRO A 190 -0.09 44.10 -35.95
C PRO A 190 -0.29 42.59 -35.74
N TYR A 191 -0.55 42.16 -34.49
CA TYR A 191 -0.73 40.75 -34.12
C TYR A 191 -2.19 40.30 -34.09
N VAL A 192 -3.13 41.17 -34.47
CA VAL A 192 -4.52 40.76 -34.67
C VAL A 192 -4.57 39.70 -35.78
N PRO A 193 -5.30 38.57 -35.60
CA PRO A 193 -5.30 37.46 -36.55
C PRO A 193 -5.57 37.88 -38.00
N TYR A 194 -6.47 38.84 -38.21
CA TYR A 194 -6.79 39.39 -39.52
C TYR A 194 -5.58 40.07 -40.19
N ILE A 195 -4.78 40.85 -39.46
CA ILE A 195 -3.60 41.54 -40.01
C ILE A 195 -2.47 40.54 -40.26
N GLN A 196 -2.25 39.60 -39.32
CA GLN A 196 -1.27 38.53 -39.50
C GLN A 196 -1.54 37.72 -40.77
N GLU A 197 -2.81 37.44 -41.06
CA GLU A 197 -3.19 36.75 -42.28
C GLU A 197 -2.78 37.54 -43.53
N LEU A 198 -2.92 38.86 -43.55
CA LEU A 198 -2.56 39.70 -44.72
C LEU A 198 -1.05 39.75 -44.97
N ILE A 199 -0.23 39.72 -43.91
CA ILE A 199 1.22 39.87 -44.00
C ILE A 199 1.97 38.55 -44.00
N THR A 200 1.31 37.41 -43.87
CA THR A 200 1.98 36.10 -43.89
C THR A 200 1.68 35.35 -45.17
N LEU A 201 2.68 34.61 -45.67
CA LEU A 201 2.51 33.72 -46.82
C LEU A 201 3.49 32.54 -46.78
N THR A 202 3.08 31.45 -47.40
CA THR A 202 3.90 30.28 -47.73
C THR A 202 4.13 30.18 -49.24
N ASN A 203 3.20 30.67 -50.06
CA ASN A 203 3.36 30.71 -51.51
C ASN A 203 2.91 32.06 -52.07
N LEU A 204 3.57 32.49 -53.13
CA LEU A 204 3.24 33.70 -53.88
C LEU A 204 3.05 33.31 -55.35
N ARG A 205 1.94 33.73 -55.96
CA ARG A 205 1.66 33.49 -57.38
C ARG A 205 1.29 34.79 -58.06
N ILE A 206 1.95 35.07 -59.16
CA ILE A 206 1.72 36.25 -60.00
C ILE A 206 1.14 35.72 -61.31
N ASN A 207 -0.09 36.10 -61.63
CA ASN A 207 -0.75 35.73 -62.88
C ASN A 207 -0.84 36.94 -63.80
N PHE A 208 -0.16 36.86 -64.93
CA PHE A 208 -0.35 37.73 -66.07
C PHE A 208 -1.53 37.21 -66.88
N THR A 209 -2.44 38.11 -67.27
CA THR A 209 -3.70 37.75 -67.95
C THR A 209 -3.89 38.43 -69.29
N LYS A 210 -3.21 39.56 -69.54
CA LYS A 210 -3.35 40.31 -70.78
C LYS A 210 -2.09 41.07 -71.15
N LEU A 211 -1.72 41.01 -72.44
CA LEU A 211 -0.60 41.74 -73.04
C LEU A 211 -1.09 43.06 -73.66
N HIS A 212 -0.19 44.05 -73.75
CA HIS A 212 -0.42 45.25 -74.54
C HIS A 212 -0.15 44.96 -76.02
N THR A 213 -1.17 45.06 -76.87
CA THR A 213 -1.09 44.72 -78.31
C THR A 213 -0.94 45.92 -79.23
N LEU A 214 -0.79 47.15 -78.69
CA LEU A 214 -0.56 48.42 -79.42
C LEU A 214 -1.46 48.68 -80.65
N GLY A 215 -2.61 48.01 -80.76
CA GLY A 215 -3.52 48.11 -81.90
C GLY A 215 -3.17 47.25 -83.12
N ASP A 216 -2.04 46.54 -83.14
CA ASP A 216 -1.64 45.68 -84.28
C ASP A 216 -2.55 44.45 -84.44
N ALA A 217 -3.23 44.02 -83.37
CA ALA A 217 -4.23 42.96 -83.42
C ALA A 217 -5.44 43.29 -84.32
N LEU A 218 -5.67 44.56 -84.65
CA LEU A 218 -6.75 45.02 -85.54
C LEU A 218 -6.30 45.16 -87.01
N LEU A 219 -5.00 45.05 -87.30
CA LEU A 219 -4.43 45.26 -88.63
C LEU A 219 -3.66 44.02 -89.06
N GLY A 220 -4.35 43.08 -89.71
CA GLY A 220 -3.75 41.90 -90.37
C GLY A 220 -2.83 42.26 -91.54
N ARG A 221 -1.73 42.97 -91.29
CA ARG A 221 -0.71 43.34 -92.28
C ARG A 221 0.33 42.22 -92.42
N ARG A 222 0.59 41.92 -93.69
CA ARG A 222 1.22 40.71 -94.28
C ARG A 222 2.73 40.52 -94.06
N HIS A 223 3.36 41.12 -93.06
CA HIS A 223 4.82 40.98 -92.85
C HIS A 223 5.14 40.61 -91.41
N SER A 224 5.79 39.45 -91.24
CA SER A 224 6.20 38.78 -89.98
C SER A 224 5.05 38.36 -89.07
N ASP A 225 5.16 37.18 -88.45
CA ASP A 225 4.16 36.66 -87.53
C ASP A 225 3.94 37.68 -86.39
N PRO A 226 2.76 38.32 -86.28
CA PRO A 226 2.54 39.46 -85.38
C PRO A 226 2.77 39.11 -83.91
N LEU A 227 2.78 37.82 -83.57
CA LEU A 227 2.95 37.32 -82.21
C LEU A 227 4.41 37.31 -81.73
N GLU A 228 5.42 37.37 -82.62
CA GLU A 228 6.86 37.39 -82.26
C GLU A 228 7.29 38.61 -81.43
N LYS A 229 6.40 39.61 -81.31
CA LYS A 229 6.66 40.91 -80.68
C LYS A 229 6.04 41.05 -79.28
N TYR A 230 5.11 40.18 -78.91
CA TYR A 230 4.34 40.30 -77.67
C TYR A 230 4.71 39.17 -76.72
N TYR A 231 5.37 39.50 -75.63
CA TYR A 231 5.76 38.57 -74.59
C TYR A 231 6.02 39.32 -73.29
N TYR A 232 5.94 38.62 -72.17
CA TYR A 232 6.34 39.14 -70.88
C TYR A 232 7.84 38.95 -70.69
N ALA A 233 8.53 39.99 -70.26
CA ALA A 233 9.91 39.88 -69.85
C ALA A 233 10.17 40.68 -68.58
N VAL A 234 10.81 40.06 -67.59
CA VAL A 234 11.06 40.62 -66.25
C VAL A 234 12.55 40.59 -65.97
N TYR A 235 13.14 41.77 -65.74
CA TYR A 235 14.55 41.89 -65.33
C TYR A 235 14.73 41.38 -63.91
N GLU A 236 13.89 41.84 -62.99
CA GLU A 236 14.09 41.68 -61.56
C GLU A 236 12.75 41.48 -60.87
N MET A 237 12.73 40.52 -59.94
CA MET A 237 11.65 40.30 -58.99
C MET A 237 12.25 40.33 -57.61
N VAL A 238 11.74 41.21 -56.74
CA VAL A 238 12.17 41.31 -55.34
C VAL A 238 10.99 41.03 -54.45
N VAL A 239 11.09 39.99 -53.63
CA VAL A 239 10.07 39.63 -52.64
C VAL A 239 10.61 39.97 -51.27
N ARG A 240 10.36 41.19 -50.80
CA ARG A 240 10.85 41.63 -49.49
C ARG A 240 9.99 41.06 -48.37
N GLY A 241 10.66 40.44 -47.41
CA GLY A 241 10.03 39.85 -46.25
C GLY A 241 11.02 39.53 -45.13
N SER A 242 10.50 38.96 -44.06
CA SER A 242 11.28 38.50 -42.90
C SER A 242 10.72 37.19 -42.38
N CYS A 243 11.54 36.51 -41.59
CA CYS A 243 11.12 35.34 -40.83
C CYS A 243 10.10 35.76 -39.74
N PHE A 244 9.01 35.02 -39.60
CA PHE A 244 7.90 35.36 -38.70
C PHE A 244 8.05 34.67 -37.34
N CYS A 245 8.33 35.45 -36.28
CA CYS A 245 8.70 34.94 -34.95
C CYS A 245 7.91 35.54 -33.78
N ASN A 246 6.75 36.16 -34.03
CA ASN A 246 5.89 36.77 -33.01
C ASN A 246 6.59 37.74 -32.03
N GLY A 247 7.67 38.41 -32.48
CA GLY A 247 8.44 39.34 -31.64
C GLY A 247 9.43 38.68 -30.66
N HIS A 248 9.59 37.36 -30.71
CA HIS A 248 10.43 36.59 -29.77
C HIS A 248 11.77 36.13 -30.34
N ALA A 249 12.15 36.56 -31.54
CA ALA A 249 13.46 36.21 -32.11
C ALA A 249 14.04 37.35 -32.96
N SER A 250 15.35 37.57 -32.84
CA SER A 250 16.09 38.54 -33.65
C SER A 250 16.78 37.93 -34.86
N GLN A 251 16.86 36.61 -34.94
CA GLN A 251 17.61 35.86 -35.96
C GLN A 251 16.90 34.54 -36.26
N CYS A 252 17.10 34.04 -37.47
CA CYS A 252 16.56 32.76 -37.92
C CYS A 252 17.66 31.87 -38.51
N ASP A 253 17.54 30.58 -38.26
CA ASP A 253 18.43 29.52 -38.74
C ASP A 253 17.79 28.74 -39.90
N PRO A 254 18.59 28.00 -40.69
CA PRO A 254 18.06 27.07 -41.68
C PRO A 254 17.17 25.98 -41.05
N LEU A 255 16.16 25.53 -41.79
CA LEU A 255 15.20 24.51 -41.33
C LEU A 255 15.78 23.09 -41.21
N GLN A 256 16.92 22.78 -41.85
CA GLN A 256 17.58 21.47 -41.78
C GLN A 256 19.07 21.58 -41.47
N ASN A 257 19.53 20.80 -40.49
CA ASN A 257 20.93 20.40 -40.31
C ASN A 257 21.31 19.35 -41.38
N LEU A 258 21.17 19.69 -42.66
CA LEU A 258 21.76 18.86 -43.71
C LEU A 258 23.28 18.98 -43.58
N ARG A 259 23.90 17.82 -43.32
CA ARG A 259 25.35 17.61 -43.22
C ARG A 259 26.11 18.41 -44.28
N GLY A 260 27.12 19.14 -43.83
CA GLY A 260 28.40 19.32 -44.54
C GLY A 260 28.44 20.26 -45.74
N ASP A 261 27.33 20.52 -46.44
CA ASP A 261 27.38 21.14 -47.77
C ASP A 261 26.46 22.37 -47.84
N VAL A 262 26.40 23.18 -46.79
CA VAL A 262 25.53 24.36 -46.75
C VAL A 262 26.23 25.51 -47.47
N PHE A 263 25.89 25.70 -48.74
CA PHE A 263 26.08 26.97 -49.44
C PHE A 263 25.35 28.08 -48.66
N HIS A 264 26.05 28.72 -47.72
CA HIS A 264 25.60 29.97 -47.11
C HIS A 264 25.71 31.09 -48.15
N GLN A 265 24.67 31.26 -48.98
CA GLN A 265 24.54 32.49 -49.75
C GLN A 265 24.30 33.65 -48.78
N SER A 266 25.30 34.53 -48.64
CA SER A 266 25.19 35.72 -47.80
C SER A 266 23.97 36.55 -48.24
N GLY A 267 23.06 36.82 -47.29
CA GLY A 267 21.83 37.59 -47.54
C GLY A 267 20.56 36.76 -47.72
N MET A 268 20.62 35.42 -47.67
CA MET A 268 19.43 34.57 -47.64
C MET A 268 18.65 34.76 -46.33
N VAL A 269 17.34 34.97 -46.44
CA VAL A 269 16.44 34.99 -45.25
C VAL A 269 16.08 33.55 -44.89
N HIS A 270 16.43 33.10 -43.69
CA HIS A 270 16.10 31.77 -43.19
C HIS A 270 14.73 31.72 -42.50
N GLY A 271 14.12 30.53 -42.40
CA GLY A 271 12.73 30.36 -41.98
C GLY A 271 12.49 29.83 -40.55
N ARG A 272 13.52 29.37 -39.81
CA ARG A 272 13.33 28.84 -38.43
C ARG A 272 13.76 29.86 -37.40
N CYS A 273 12.86 30.28 -36.53
CA CYS A 273 13.17 31.26 -35.49
C CYS A 273 14.11 30.70 -34.40
N ILE A 274 15.11 31.49 -34.00
CA ILE A 274 15.91 31.23 -32.80
C ILE A 274 15.19 31.86 -31.60
N CYS A 275 14.20 31.14 -31.08
CA CYS A 275 13.27 31.66 -30.07
C CYS A 275 13.95 32.06 -28.75
N ARG A 276 13.59 33.25 -28.26
CA ARG A 276 13.93 33.83 -26.95
C ARG A 276 12.67 33.90 -26.07
N HIS A 277 12.73 34.61 -24.96
CA HIS A 277 11.58 34.85 -24.07
C HIS A 277 10.89 33.56 -23.58
N ASN A 278 11.65 32.47 -23.47
CA ASN A 278 11.18 31.14 -23.11
C ASN A 278 10.07 30.59 -24.02
N THR A 279 10.07 30.99 -25.29
CA THR A 279 9.18 30.45 -26.32
C THR A 279 9.88 29.36 -27.15
N GLU A 280 9.09 28.56 -27.84
CA GLU A 280 9.53 27.52 -28.77
C GLU A 280 8.53 27.36 -29.92
N GLY A 281 8.88 26.55 -30.91
CA GLY A 281 8.12 26.42 -32.16
C GLY A 281 8.90 26.95 -33.36
N LEU A 282 8.32 26.86 -34.55
CA LEU A 282 8.95 27.38 -35.77
C LEU A 282 8.91 28.91 -35.84
N SER A 283 7.85 29.49 -35.27
CA SER A 283 7.54 30.91 -35.21
C SER A 283 7.45 31.42 -33.78
N CYS A 284 7.95 30.67 -32.80
CA CYS A 284 7.87 31.01 -31.37
C CYS A 284 6.42 31.14 -30.86
N GLU A 285 5.54 30.32 -31.43
CA GLU A 285 4.08 30.33 -31.25
C GLU A 285 3.59 29.65 -29.95
N ARG A 286 4.50 29.06 -29.17
CA ARG A 286 4.17 28.40 -27.91
C ARG A 286 5.26 28.63 -26.86
N CYS A 287 4.90 28.42 -25.60
CA CYS A 287 5.86 28.45 -24.50
C CYS A 287 6.70 27.17 -24.46
N LYS A 288 7.94 27.30 -24.01
CA LYS A 288 8.79 26.14 -23.71
C LYS A 288 8.13 25.25 -22.67
N ASP A 289 8.46 23.96 -22.73
CA ASP A 289 8.15 23.04 -21.65
C ASP A 289 8.57 23.63 -20.30
N PHE A 290 7.68 23.55 -19.31
CA PHE A 290 7.83 24.11 -17.98
C PHE A 290 7.67 25.64 -17.82
N TYR A 291 7.31 26.36 -18.88
CA TYR A 291 7.05 27.80 -18.86
C TYR A 291 5.57 28.16 -19.11
N ASN A 292 4.67 27.31 -18.63
CA ASN A 292 3.22 27.42 -18.83
C ASN A 292 2.48 28.03 -17.62
N ASP A 293 3.10 28.96 -16.88
CA ASP A 293 2.46 29.59 -15.72
C ASP A 293 1.49 30.73 -16.10
N ALA A 294 1.62 31.26 -17.31
CA ALA A 294 0.80 32.33 -17.86
C ALA A 294 0.51 32.04 -19.34
N PRO A 295 -0.58 32.60 -19.92
CA PRO A 295 -0.91 32.37 -21.31
C PRO A 295 0.15 32.99 -22.24
N TRP A 296 0.47 32.30 -23.32
CA TRP A 296 1.37 32.79 -24.37
C TRP A 296 0.80 34.07 -25.01
N ARG A 297 1.67 35.05 -25.28
CA ARG A 297 1.34 36.31 -25.98
C ARG A 297 2.53 36.79 -26.80
N PRO A 298 2.31 37.43 -27.96
CA PRO A 298 3.39 38.00 -28.76
C PRO A 298 4.10 39.15 -28.02
N ALA A 299 5.37 39.39 -28.35
CA ALA A 299 6.10 40.52 -27.76
C ALA A 299 5.74 41.84 -28.46
N GLU A 300 5.41 42.88 -27.68
CA GLU A 300 4.90 44.16 -28.17
C GLU A 300 5.70 45.32 -27.59
N GLY A 301 6.37 46.11 -28.44
CA GLY A 301 7.16 47.26 -28.02
C GLY A 301 8.16 46.91 -26.90
N THR A 302 7.99 47.51 -25.73
CA THR A 302 8.81 47.25 -24.53
C THR A 302 8.38 46.02 -23.72
N GLN A 303 7.18 45.49 -23.94
CA GLN A 303 6.69 44.28 -23.28
C GLN A 303 7.25 43.06 -24.02
N ASP A 304 8.11 42.29 -23.37
CA ASP A 304 8.69 41.07 -23.94
C ASP A 304 7.70 39.90 -23.97
N ASN A 305 6.65 39.96 -23.13
CA ASN A 305 5.63 38.93 -22.92
C ASN A 305 6.24 37.52 -22.80
N ALA A 306 7.34 37.43 -22.07
CA ALA A 306 8.06 36.18 -21.92
C ALA A 306 7.23 35.13 -21.17
N CYS A 307 7.30 33.89 -21.66
CA CYS A 307 6.66 32.77 -21.01
C CYS A 307 7.21 32.59 -19.59
N LYS A 308 6.30 32.42 -18.64
CA LYS A 308 6.59 32.42 -17.21
C LYS A 308 6.77 30.99 -16.71
N ARG A 309 7.87 30.76 -16.00
CA ARG A 309 8.23 29.44 -15.47
C ARG A 309 7.24 28.99 -14.41
N CYS A 310 6.81 27.73 -14.48
CA CYS A 310 6.02 27.11 -13.43
C CYS A 310 6.83 26.92 -12.15
N ASN A 311 6.16 27.03 -11.00
CA ASN A 311 6.74 26.70 -9.71
C ASN A 311 6.19 25.34 -9.23
N CYS A 312 7.00 24.30 -9.33
CA CYS A 312 6.65 22.95 -8.86
C CYS A 312 7.52 22.49 -7.68
N ASN A 313 8.12 23.43 -6.95
CA ASN A 313 9.02 23.17 -5.82
C ASN A 313 10.20 22.23 -6.13
N GLY A 314 10.55 22.01 -7.41
CA GLY A 314 11.60 21.07 -7.82
C GLY A 314 11.14 19.62 -8.03
N HIS A 315 9.89 19.29 -7.74
CA HIS A 315 9.36 17.92 -7.85
C HIS A 315 8.77 17.58 -9.22
N SER A 316 8.66 18.55 -10.12
CA SER A 316 8.29 18.32 -11.51
C SER A 316 9.14 19.16 -12.47
N GLY A 317 9.34 18.66 -13.68
CA GLY A 317 9.93 19.38 -14.80
C GLY A 317 8.92 19.70 -15.90
N ARG A 318 7.63 19.44 -15.68
CA ARG A 318 6.55 19.63 -16.65
C ARG A 318 5.33 20.26 -15.97
N CYS A 319 4.66 21.12 -16.71
CA CYS A 319 3.42 21.76 -16.28
C CYS A 319 2.60 22.16 -17.50
N HIS A 320 1.29 22.22 -17.32
CA HIS A 320 0.38 22.83 -18.30
C HIS A 320 -0.26 24.09 -17.71
N PHE A 321 -0.83 24.89 -18.60
CA PHE A 321 -1.58 26.09 -18.23
C PHE A 321 -3.07 25.75 -18.09
N ASP A 322 -3.68 26.19 -16.99
CA ASP A 322 -5.12 26.12 -16.77
C ASP A 322 -5.71 27.53 -16.59
N MET A 323 -6.70 27.86 -17.43
CA MET A 323 -7.34 29.17 -17.45
C MET A 323 -8.21 29.43 -16.21
N ALA A 324 -8.86 28.41 -15.66
CA ALA A 324 -9.68 28.55 -14.47
C ALA A 324 -8.81 28.85 -13.24
N VAL A 325 -7.67 28.17 -13.13
CA VAL A 325 -6.66 28.43 -12.08
C VAL A 325 -6.08 29.85 -12.22
N TYR A 326 -5.78 30.27 -13.44
CA TYR A 326 -5.29 31.63 -13.71
C TYR A 326 -6.29 32.72 -13.30
N GLN A 327 -7.58 32.52 -13.59
CA GLN A 327 -8.64 33.45 -13.18
C GLN A 327 -8.85 33.43 -11.67
N ALA A 328 -8.82 32.27 -11.03
CA ALA A 328 -8.94 32.12 -9.59
C ALA A 328 -7.80 32.82 -8.82
N SER A 329 -6.61 32.88 -9.39
CA SER A 329 -5.47 33.62 -8.84
C SER A 329 -5.49 35.13 -9.14
N GLY A 330 -6.55 35.64 -9.78
CA GLY A 330 -6.64 37.05 -10.17
C GLY A 330 -5.73 37.44 -11.34
N GLY A 331 -5.38 36.49 -12.21
CA GLY A 331 -4.52 36.70 -13.36
C GLY A 331 -3.02 36.65 -13.05
N VAL A 332 -2.62 35.95 -11.98
CA VAL A 332 -1.22 35.92 -11.51
C VAL A 332 -0.47 34.65 -11.93
N SER A 333 -1.10 33.49 -11.79
CA SER A 333 -0.51 32.16 -12.05
C SER A 333 -1.60 31.14 -12.38
N GLY A 334 -1.39 30.39 -13.46
CA GLY A 334 -2.28 29.34 -13.95
C GLY A 334 -1.54 28.03 -14.21
N GLY A 335 -0.27 27.93 -13.82
CA GLY A 335 0.52 26.72 -14.01
C GLY A 335 0.07 25.61 -13.07
N VAL A 336 -0.11 24.41 -13.61
CA VAL A 336 -0.40 23.19 -12.86
C VAL A 336 0.69 22.17 -13.17
N CYS A 337 1.35 21.69 -12.13
CA CYS A 337 2.45 20.74 -12.24
C CYS A 337 1.95 19.34 -12.59
N GLU A 338 2.68 18.66 -13.48
CA GLU A 338 2.37 17.30 -13.89
C GLU A 338 3.34 16.32 -13.23
N ASP A 339 2.89 15.10 -12.94
CA ASP A 339 3.73 14.01 -12.43
C ASP A 339 4.63 14.41 -11.24
N CYS A 340 4.03 14.97 -10.17
CA CYS A 340 4.75 15.31 -8.95
C CYS A 340 5.52 14.09 -8.39
N ARG A 341 6.86 14.21 -8.41
CA ARG A 341 7.82 13.22 -7.90
C ARG A 341 7.97 13.33 -6.38
N ASP A 342 8.87 12.55 -5.78
CA ASP A 342 9.24 12.66 -4.36
C ASP A 342 8.06 12.50 -3.39
N ASN A 343 7.04 11.75 -3.79
CA ASN A 343 5.78 11.56 -3.06
C ASN A 343 5.07 12.87 -2.72
N THR A 344 5.21 13.90 -3.56
CA THR A 344 4.47 15.16 -3.45
C THR A 344 3.20 15.16 -4.30
N MET A 345 2.26 16.05 -3.98
CA MET A 345 1.02 16.30 -4.70
C MET A 345 0.57 17.76 -4.47
N GLY A 346 -0.53 18.14 -5.10
CA GLY A 346 -0.99 19.54 -5.14
C GLY A 346 -0.67 20.19 -6.49
N GLN A 347 -1.13 21.42 -6.67
CA GLN A 347 -0.99 22.15 -7.93
C GLN A 347 0.48 22.47 -8.25
N HIS A 348 1.26 22.74 -7.21
CA HIS A 348 2.66 23.13 -7.23
C HIS A 348 3.56 22.07 -6.60
N CYS A 349 3.06 20.84 -6.43
CA CYS A 349 3.74 19.79 -5.68
C CYS A 349 4.13 20.24 -4.25
N GLU A 350 3.26 21.02 -3.62
CA GLU A 350 3.48 21.70 -2.35
C GLU A 350 3.03 20.90 -1.12
N GLN A 351 2.42 19.73 -1.33
CA GLN A 351 1.91 18.85 -0.27
C GLN A 351 2.49 17.45 -0.42
N CYS A 352 2.57 16.68 0.66
CA CYS A 352 2.90 15.25 0.57
C CYS A 352 1.67 14.43 0.18
N LYS A 353 1.88 13.33 -0.57
CA LYS A 353 0.84 12.36 -0.94
C LYS A 353 0.20 11.75 0.31
N ARG A 354 -0.99 11.17 0.13
CA ARG A 354 -1.64 10.39 1.20
C ARG A 354 -0.69 9.27 1.66
N PHE A 355 -0.68 8.99 2.96
CA PHE A 355 0.27 8.09 3.62
C PHE A 355 1.72 8.61 3.68
N PHE A 356 1.94 9.89 3.39
CA PHE A 356 3.20 10.59 3.64
C PHE A 356 2.95 11.88 4.41
N TYR A 357 3.95 12.32 5.16
CA TYR A 357 3.95 13.58 5.89
C TYR A 357 5.24 14.35 5.62
N GLN A 358 5.17 15.67 5.76
CA GLN A 358 6.33 16.53 5.59
C GLN A 358 7.26 16.40 6.80
N ASP A 359 8.54 16.15 6.53
CA ASP A 359 9.61 16.21 7.53
C ASP A 359 9.73 17.64 8.08
N PRO A 360 9.47 17.87 9.40
CA PRO A 360 9.53 19.20 9.99
C PRO A 360 10.90 19.88 9.88
N LEU A 361 11.97 19.12 9.63
CA LEU A 361 13.33 19.64 9.50
C LEU A 361 13.67 20.07 8.07
N LYS A 362 12.81 19.78 7.08
CA LYS A 362 13.08 20.02 5.67
C LYS A 362 12.06 20.95 5.04
N VAL A 363 12.55 21.77 4.12
CA VAL A 363 11.71 22.56 3.23
C VAL A 363 11.07 21.65 2.19
N ILE A 364 9.86 22.00 1.73
CA ILE A 364 9.12 21.17 0.78
C ILE A 364 9.93 20.86 -0.48
N SER A 365 10.76 21.80 -0.95
CA SER A 365 11.55 21.64 -2.17
C SER A 365 12.66 20.59 -2.11
N ASP A 366 12.93 20.00 -0.93
CA ASP A 366 13.88 18.91 -0.80
C ASP A 366 13.27 17.62 -1.37
N SER A 367 14.05 16.89 -2.18
CA SER A 367 13.66 15.58 -2.74
C SER A 367 13.24 14.52 -1.69
N GLN A 368 13.59 14.72 -0.42
CA GLN A 368 13.26 13.84 0.70
C GLN A 368 12.42 14.56 1.75
N ALA A 369 11.62 15.55 1.35
CA ALA A 369 10.71 16.28 2.23
C ALA A 369 9.53 15.41 2.72
N CYS A 370 9.10 14.42 1.94
CA CYS A 370 7.94 13.57 2.28
C CYS A 370 8.38 12.21 2.80
N LEU A 371 8.11 11.96 4.09
CA LEU A 371 8.38 10.70 4.78
C LEU A 371 7.13 9.83 4.84
N PRO A 372 7.24 8.50 4.71
CA PRO A 372 6.09 7.60 4.79
C PRO A 372 5.53 7.55 6.23
N CYS A 373 4.21 7.49 6.35
CA CYS A 373 3.54 7.24 7.62
C CYS A 373 3.90 5.83 8.14
N ASN A 374 4.00 5.69 9.46
CA ASN A 374 4.28 4.43 10.13
C ASN A 374 3.16 4.08 11.12
N CYS A 375 1.92 4.22 10.66
CA CYS A 375 0.72 3.97 11.45
C CYS A 375 0.21 2.54 11.20
N ASP A 376 -0.26 1.88 12.24
CA ASP A 376 -0.94 0.61 12.15
C ASP A 376 -2.32 0.80 11.47
N PRO A 377 -2.58 0.11 10.35
CA PRO A 377 -3.82 0.29 9.61
C PRO A 377 -5.06 -0.21 10.37
N GLU A 378 -4.92 -1.13 11.33
CA GLU A 378 -6.05 -1.67 12.09
C GLU A 378 -6.51 -0.73 13.20
N GLY A 379 -5.56 -0.03 13.83
CA GLY A 379 -5.83 0.88 14.94
C GLY A 379 -6.01 2.35 14.57
N THR A 380 -5.73 2.74 13.33
CA THR A 380 -5.86 4.13 12.86
C THR A 380 -7.26 4.38 12.26
N LEU A 381 -7.85 5.56 12.50
CA LEU A 381 -9.18 5.95 12.01
C LEU A 381 -9.34 5.88 10.48
N HIS A 382 -8.24 6.08 9.74
CA HIS A 382 -8.23 6.18 8.27
C HIS A 382 -7.23 5.19 7.64
N ASN A 383 -7.23 3.93 8.09
CA ASN A 383 -6.41 2.83 7.54
C ASN A 383 -4.91 3.17 7.39
N GLY A 384 -4.33 3.80 8.41
CA GLY A 384 -2.90 4.10 8.45
C GLY A 384 -2.49 5.47 7.90
N MET A 385 -3.45 6.36 7.61
CA MET A 385 -3.16 7.75 7.25
C MET A 385 -2.70 8.54 8.48
N CYS A 386 -1.56 9.22 8.38
CA CYS A 386 -1.07 10.16 9.39
C CYS A 386 -1.35 11.61 9.01
N GLU A 387 -1.19 12.51 9.98
CA GLU A 387 -1.24 13.95 9.76
C GLU A 387 -0.12 14.41 8.81
N SER A 388 -0.46 15.11 7.74
CA SER A 388 0.47 15.42 6.65
C SER A 388 1.45 16.54 6.96
N HIS A 389 1.07 17.50 7.82
CA HIS A 389 1.89 18.64 8.21
C HIS A 389 1.58 19.07 9.65
N THR A 390 2.50 19.82 10.24
CA THR A 390 2.32 20.41 11.57
C THR A 390 1.59 21.74 11.43
N ASP A 391 0.39 21.85 11.99
CA ASP A 391 -0.35 23.11 12.08
C ASP A 391 -0.60 23.45 13.58
N PRO A 392 0.08 24.48 14.12
CA PRO A 392 -0.14 24.92 15.50
C PRO A 392 -1.55 25.42 15.79
N ALA A 393 -2.27 25.95 14.80
CA ALA A 393 -3.63 26.46 14.97
C ALA A 393 -4.65 25.33 15.07
N LEU A 394 -4.44 24.24 14.33
CA LEU A 394 -5.27 23.03 14.38
C LEU A 394 -4.79 22.01 15.42
N GLY A 395 -3.60 22.21 16.00
CA GLY A 395 -2.99 21.29 16.96
C GLY A 395 -2.53 19.97 16.33
N THR A 396 -2.31 19.94 15.01
CA THR A 396 -1.82 18.77 14.28
C THR A 396 -0.29 18.74 14.28
N VAL A 397 0.27 17.53 14.28
CA VAL A 397 1.72 17.31 14.26
C VAL A 397 2.03 16.34 13.13
N ALA A 398 2.93 16.73 12.22
CA ALA A 398 3.28 15.92 11.07
C ALA A 398 3.74 14.51 11.49
N GLY A 399 3.18 13.48 10.88
CA GLY A 399 3.50 12.09 11.16
C GLY A 399 2.73 11.47 12.33
N ARG A 400 1.91 12.25 13.07
CA ARG A 400 1.05 11.70 14.13
C ARG A 400 -0.06 10.84 13.55
N CYS A 401 -0.28 9.67 14.15
CA CYS A 401 -1.35 8.76 13.77
C CYS A 401 -2.63 9.06 14.57
N PRO A 402 -3.78 9.33 13.92
CA PRO A 402 -5.07 9.49 14.58
C PRO A 402 -5.65 8.11 14.95
N CYS A 403 -5.44 7.70 16.20
CA CYS A 403 -5.90 6.40 16.70
C CYS A 403 -7.42 6.33 16.89
N LYS A 404 -7.99 5.14 16.71
CA LYS A 404 -9.37 4.81 17.11
C LYS A 404 -9.53 4.97 18.63
N GLU A 405 -10.78 5.10 19.08
CA GLU A 405 -11.09 5.52 20.46
C GLU A 405 -10.47 4.63 21.55
N ASN A 406 -10.46 3.31 21.37
CA ASN A 406 -9.94 2.34 22.34
C ASN A 406 -8.51 1.88 22.06
N VAL A 407 -7.80 2.62 21.20
CA VAL A 407 -6.44 2.31 20.76
C VAL A 407 -5.48 3.40 21.24
N GLU A 408 -4.24 3.02 21.49
CA GLU A 408 -3.15 3.90 21.90
C GLU A 408 -1.80 3.49 21.25
N GLY A 409 -0.76 4.23 21.60
CA GLY A 409 0.57 4.11 20.99
C GLY A 409 0.80 5.15 19.89
N VAL A 410 2.07 5.44 19.62
CA VAL A 410 2.46 6.42 18.58
C VAL A 410 2.01 5.96 17.19
N ARG A 411 1.93 4.63 16.99
CA ARG A 411 1.51 3.99 15.74
C ARG A 411 0.07 3.48 15.79
N CYS A 412 -0.64 3.67 16.89
CA CYS A 412 -1.97 3.05 17.09
C CYS A 412 -1.92 1.51 17.02
N ASP A 413 -0.86 0.92 17.54
CA ASP A 413 -0.55 -0.52 17.47
C ASP A 413 -0.97 -1.28 18.74
N LYS A 414 -1.56 -0.60 19.74
CA LYS A 414 -1.87 -1.18 21.04
C LYS A 414 -3.28 -0.82 21.48
N CYS A 415 -4.00 -1.76 22.07
CA CYS A 415 -5.24 -1.46 22.77
C CYS A 415 -4.94 -0.67 24.04
N ARG A 416 -5.84 0.27 24.39
CA ARG A 416 -5.79 0.94 25.70
C ARG A 416 -5.98 -0.06 26.83
N GLU A 417 -5.57 0.32 28.03
CA GLU A 417 -5.81 -0.45 29.25
C GLU A 417 -7.29 -0.86 29.38
N ASN A 418 -7.53 -2.14 29.72
CA ASN A 418 -8.84 -2.79 29.79
C ASN A 418 -9.56 -3.05 28.45
N TYR A 419 -8.85 -2.94 27.32
CA TYR A 419 -9.34 -3.33 26.01
C TYR A 419 -8.43 -4.39 25.37
N TYR A 420 -8.98 -5.19 24.46
CA TYR A 420 -8.27 -6.26 23.77
C TYR A 420 -8.77 -6.45 22.34
N GLY A 421 -8.01 -7.25 21.57
CA GLY A 421 -8.42 -7.72 20.25
C GLY A 421 -8.47 -6.61 19.21
N LEU A 422 -7.31 -5.98 18.96
CA LEU A 422 -7.19 -4.95 17.91
C LEU A 422 -7.66 -5.52 16.57
N SER A 423 -8.60 -4.82 15.93
CA SER A 423 -9.14 -5.23 14.64
C SER A 423 -9.50 -4.04 13.76
N SER A 424 -9.16 -4.15 12.47
CA SER A 424 -9.59 -3.17 11.45
C SER A 424 -11.12 -3.09 11.31
N SER A 425 -11.83 -4.20 11.54
CA SER A 425 -13.29 -4.30 11.42
C SER A 425 -14.06 -3.61 12.54
N ASP A 426 -13.43 -3.42 13.70
CA ASP A 426 -14.04 -2.70 14.83
C ASP A 426 -13.84 -1.19 14.64
N PRO A 427 -14.90 -0.36 14.58
CA PRO A 427 -14.77 1.09 14.47
C PRO A 427 -14.06 1.73 15.67
N LEU A 428 -14.13 1.12 16.85
CA LEU A 428 -13.44 1.56 18.06
C LEU A 428 -12.04 0.94 18.21
N GLY A 429 -11.71 -0.04 17.37
CA GLY A 429 -10.41 -0.70 17.26
C GLY A 429 -10.25 -1.87 18.21
N CYS A 430 -10.57 -1.69 19.49
CA CYS A 430 -10.48 -2.73 20.51
C CYS A 430 -11.77 -2.85 21.33
N GLN A 431 -12.01 -4.06 21.82
CA GLN A 431 -13.19 -4.41 22.62
C GLN A 431 -12.88 -4.35 24.11
N PRO A 432 -13.84 -3.93 24.96
CA PRO A 432 -13.63 -3.88 26.41
C PRO A 432 -13.56 -5.29 27.01
N CYS A 433 -12.62 -5.51 27.93
CA CYS A 433 -12.41 -6.82 28.55
C CYS A 433 -13.52 -7.24 29.53
N ASN A 434 -14.10 -6.28 30.25
CA ASN A 434 -15.21 -6.51 31.19
C ASN A 434 -14.93 -7.62 32.25
N CYS A 435 -13.73 -7.61 32.86
CA CYS A 435 -13.37 -8.53 33.95
C CYS A 435 -14.32 -8.39 35.15
N ASP A 436 -14.81 -9.51 35.71
CA ASP A 436 -15.70 -9.52 36.87
C ASP A 436 -14.91 -9.14 38.13
N PRO A 437 -15.24 -8.02 38.81
CA PRO A 437 -14.48 -7.58 39.98
C PRO A 437 -14.53 -8.56 41.16
N SER A 438 -15.53 -9.45 41.19
CA SER A 438 -15.70 -10.46 42.25
C SER A 438 -14.80 -11.67 42.06
N GLY A 439 -14.42 -11.95 40.81
CA GLY A 439 -13.60 -13.11 40.42
C GLY A 439 -12.21 -12.77 39.93
N SER A 440 -11.91 -11.50 39.63
CA SER A 440 -10.61 -11.03 39.17
C SER A 440 -9.76 -10.45 40.29
N LEU A 441 -8.43 -10.45 40.10
CA LEU A 441 -7.51 -9.81 41.04
C LEU A 441 -7.73 -8.28 41.07
N PRO A 442 -7.47 -7.59 42.20
CA PRO A 442 -7.55 -6.12 42.26
C PRO A 442 -6.65 -5.49 41.19
N PHE A 443 -7.18 -4.51 40.45
CA PHE A 443 -6.48 -3.83 39.34
C PHE A 443 -6.03 -4.75 38.20
N SER A 444 -6.69 -5.90 37.99
CA SER A 444 -6.32 -6.78 36.88
C SER A 444 -6.58 -6.09 35.53
N VAL A 445 -5.52 -5.93 34.75
CA VAL A 445 -5.61 -5.65 33.32
C VAL A 445 -5.70 -6.99 32.60
N CYS A 446 -6.64 -7.12 31.67
CA CYS A 446 -6.75 -8.28 30.80
C CYS A 446 -5.58 -8.36 29.81
N ASP A 447 -5.36 -9.54 29.25
CA ASP A 447 -4.42 -9.71 28.14
C ASP A 447 -4.91 -8.91 26.89
N PRO A 448 -4.09 -8.04 26.30
CA PRO A 448 -4.51 -7.19 25.17
C PRO A 448 -4.74 -7.96 23.86
N ALA A 449 -4.24 -9.20 23.74
CA ALA A 449 -4.46 -10.05 22.57
C ALA A 449 -5.66 -10.99 22.76
N THR A 450 -5.76 -11.65 23.92
CA THR A 450 -6.81 -12.68 24.16
C THR A 450 -8.03 -12.15 24.92
N GLY A 451 -7.88 -11.06 25.67
CA GLY A 451 -8.90 -10.53 26.56
C GLY A 451 -9.07 -11.32 27.86
N ASP A 452 -8.17 -12.26 28.14
CA ASP A 452 -8.24 -13.08 29.34
C ASP A 452 -7.92 -12.25 30.59
N CYS A 453 -8.84 -12.28 31.56
CA CYS A 453 -8.68 -11.62 32.84
C CYS A 453 -7.87 -12.49 33.81
N LEU A 454 -7.13 -11.85 34.71
CA LEU A 454 -6.39 -12.56 35.75
C LEU A 454 -7.32 -12.93 36.91
N CYS A 455 -7.74 -14.20 36.94
CA CYS A 455 -8.71 -14.70 37.92
C CYS A 455 -8.09 -14.98 39.29
N GLN A 456 -8.89 -14.75 40.33
CA GLN A 456 -8.62 -15.19 41.70
C GLN A 456 -8.62 -16.71 41.80
N ARG A 457 -8.12 -17.24 42.92
CA ARG A 457 -8.04 -18.68 43.14
C ARG A 457 -9.43 -19.31 43.04
N PHE A 458 -9.55 -20.43 42.32
CA PHE A 458 -10.82 -21.15 42.15
C PHE A 458 -11.91 -20.39 41.36
N ALA A 459 -11.61 -19.22 40.79
CA ALA A 459 -12.42 -18.56 39.75
C ALA A 459 -11.88 -18.92 38.35
N THR A 460 -12.75 -18.92 37.35
CA THR A 460 -12.47 -19.30 35.96
C THR A 460 -13.43 -18.60 34.98
N GLY A 461 -13.17 -18.74 33.68
CA GLY A 461 -13.82 -17.99 32.61
C GLY A 461 -12.96 -16.83 32.12
N GLN A 462 -13.16 -16.40 30.88
CA GLN A 462 -12.39 -15.30 30.26
C GLN A 462 -12.50 -14.00 31.07
N ARG A 463 -13.66 -13.77 31.71
CA ARG A 463 -13.93 -12.60 32.56
C ARG A 463 -13.92 -12.95 34.05
N CYS A 464 -13.46 -14.14 34.42
CA CYS A 464 -13.49 -14.65 35.79
C CYS A 464 -14.89 -14.72 36.42
N GLU A 465 -15.90 -14.98 35.59
CA GLU A 465 -17.31 -14.89 35.99
C GLU A 465 -17.88 -16.19 36.59
N LYS A 466 -17.05 -17.25 36.73
CA LYS A 466 -17.48 -18.58 37.20
C LYS A 466 -16.52 -19.13 38.24
N CYS A 467 -17.01 -20.01 39.10
CA CYS A 467 -16.15 -20.85 39.93
C CYS A 467 -15.70 -22.10 39.15
N VAL A 468 -14.52 -22.62 39.48
CA VAL A 468 -14.05 -23.93 39.00
C VAL A 468 -15.01 -25.02 39.48
N VAL A 469 -15.14 -26.11 38.72
CA VAL A 469 -15.96 -27.27 39.10
C VAL A 469 -15.58 -27.78 40.49
N GLY A 470 -16.56 -28.00 41.37
CA GLY A 470 -16.33 -28.35 42.78
C GLY A 470 -16.25 -27.14 43.72
N TYR A 471 -16.48 -25.92 43.22
CA TYR A 471 -16.55 -24.68 43.98
C TYR A 471 -17.80 -23.87 43.63
N TRP A 472 -18.25 -23.00 44.54
CA TRP A 472 -19.46 -22.19 44.41
C TRP A 472 -19.32 -20.82 45.09
N GLY A 473 -20.26 -19.91 44.81
CA GLY A 473 -20.40 -18.64 45.52
C GLY A 473 -19.32 -17.61 45.20
N LEU A 474 -19.22 -17.19 43.94
CA LEU A 474 -18.31 -16.13 43.49
C LEU A 474 -18.53 -14.84 44.32
N GLY A 475 -17.47 -14.30 44.91
CA GLY A 475 -17.50 -13.14 45.81
C GLY A 475 -17.99 -13.42 47.23
N SER A 476 -18.33 -14.66 47.58
CA SER A 476 -18.81 -15.03 48.92
C SER A 476 -17.68 -15.36 49.91
N SER A 477 -16.44 -15.52 49.42
CA SER A 477 -15.27 -15.85 50.24
C SER A 477 -14.10 -14.89 49.94
N LEU A 478 -13.13 -14.82 50.85
CA LEU A 478 -11.89 -14.05 50.65
C LEU A 478 -11.07 -14.53 49.44
N TYR A 479 -11.31 -15.76 48.97
CA TYR A 479 -10.63 -16.37 47.83
C TYR A 479 -11.53 -16.41 46.58
N GLY A 480 -12.59 -15.60 46.52
CA GLY A 480 -13.52 -15.58 45.39
C GLY A 480 -14.58 -16.69 45.48
N CYS A 481 -14.18 -17.96 45.49
CA CYS A 481 -15.10 -19.11 45.55
C CYS A 481 -14.86 -20.01 46.77
N SER A 482 -15.88 -20.76 47.18
CA SER A 482 -15.86 -21.71 48.30
C SER A 482 -16.01 -23.15 47.79
N PRO A 483 -15.35 -24.16 48.40
CA PRO A 483 -15.51 -25.56 47.98
C PRO A 483 -16.92 -26.08 48.24
N CYS A 484 -17.36 -27.07 47.44
CA CYS A 484 -18.65 -27.73 47.60
C CYS A 484 -18.75 -28.52 48.90
N ASP A 485 -17.71 -29.25 49.28
CA ASP A 485 -17.65 -30.07 50.51
C ASP A 485 -18.92 -30.94 50.70
N CYS A 486 -19.30 -31.71 49.68
CA CYS A 486 -20.42 -32.65 49.78
C CYS A 486 -20.02 -33.89 50.60
N ASP A 487 -20.94 -34.39 51.42
CA ASP A 487 -20.73 -35.56 52.27
C ASP A 487 -20.55 -36.83 51.44
N ILE A 488 -19.50 -37.60 51.72
CA ILE A 488 -19.14 -38.79 50.96
C ILE A 488 -20.18 -39.91 51.13
N GLY A 489 -20.82 -40.00 52.30
CA GLY A 489 -21.84 -41.01 52.59
C GLY A 489 -23.25 -40.59 52.19
N GLY A 490 -23.50 -39.28 52.07
CA GLY A 490 -24.83 -38.74 51.84
C GLY A 490 -25.08 -38.06 50.48
N SER A 491 -24.03 -37.83 49.68
CA SER A 491 -24.14 -37.27 48.33
C SER A 491 -23.73 -38.27 47.25
N GLN A 492 -24.23 -38.09 46.02
CA GLN A 492 -23.84 -38.93 44.88
C GLN A 492 -22.40 -38.65 44.41
N ASN A 493 -21.93 -37.41 44.56
CA ASN A 493 -20.61 -36.93 44.17
C ASN A 493 -20.33 -35.56 44.81
N ASN A 494 -19.08 -35.08 44.71
CA ASN A 494 -18.68 -33.76 45.21
C ASN A 494 -19.01 -32.60 44.24
N LEU A 495 -20.04 -32.76 43.40
CA LEU A 495 -20.51 -31.69 42.51
C LEU A 495 -21.68 -30.98 43.16
N CYS A 496 -21.59 -29.65 43.23
CA CYS A 496 -22.64 -28.79 43.74
C CYS A 496 -23.04 -27.72 42.73
N SER A 497 -24.20 -27.10 42.95
CA SER A 497 -24.67 -25.98 42.16
C SER A 497 -23.74 -24.76 42.34
N PRO A 498 -23.29 -24.10 41.25
CA PRO A 498 -22.29 -23.03 41.33
C PRO A 498 -22.81 -21.75 42.00
N LYS A 499 -24.14 -21.58 42.14
CA LYS A 499 -24.76 -20.38 42.71
C LYS A 499 -24.99 -20.48 44.22
N ASP A 500 -25.54 -21.59 44.68
CA ASP A 500 -26.00 -21.81 46.07
C ASP A 500 -25.25 -22.94 46.79
N GLY A 501 -24.36 -23.66 46.08
CA GLY A 501 -23.54 -24.71 46.65
C GLY A 501 -24.30 -25.97 47.00
N GLN A 502 -25.55 -26.16 46.54
CA GLN A 502 -26.33 -27.35 46.87
C GLN A 502 -25.75 -28.61 46.22
N CYS A 503 -25.41 -29.61 47.04
CA CYS A 503 -24.93 -30.92 46.61
C CYS A 503 -26.09 -31.84 46.18
N ASN A 504 -25.78 -32.83 45.35
CA ASN A 504 -26.74 -33.85 44.91
C ASN A 504 -26.92 -34.94 45.98
N CYS A 505 -27.87 -34.74 46.88
CA CYS A 505 -28.10 -35.66 47.99
C CYS A 505 -28.72 -36.98 47.56
N LEU A 506 -28.36 -38.06 48.27
CA LEU A 506 -29.03 -39.35 48.17
C LEU A 506 -30.45 -39.27 48.76
N PRO A 507 -31.35 -40.20 48.40
CA PRO A 507 -32.73 -40.19 48.89
C PRO A 507 -32.77 -40.15 50.43
N ASN A 508 -33.62 -39.26 50.97
CA ASN A 508 -33.82 -39.06 52.40
C ASN A 508 -32.62 -38.47 53.16
N ILE A 509 -31.69 -37.83 52.45
CA ILE A 509 -30.61 -37.02 53.01
C ILE A 509 -30.81 -35.58 52.52
N VAL A 510 -30.65 -34.63 53.43
CA VAL A 510 -30.90 -33.18 53.26
C VAL A 510 -29.69 -32.38 53.73
N SER A 511 -29.81 -31.04 53.69
CA SER A 511 -28.75 -30.04 53.84
C SER A 511 -28.00 -29.70 52.56
N ARG A 512 -27.26 -28.58 52.57
CA ARG A 512 -26.40 -28.14 51.46
C ARG A 512 -25.33 -29.19 51.13
N GLN A 513 -24.78 -29.82 52.16
CA GLN A 513 -23.68 -30.80 52.07
C GLN A 513 -24.18 -32.25 52.01
N CYS A 514 -25.47 -32.52 52.21
CA CYS A 514 -26.02 -33.87 52.30
C CYS A 514 -25.49 -34.66 53.50
N ASN A 515 -25.31 -34.02 54.65
CA ASN A 515 -24.83 -34.64 55.89
C ASN A 515 -25.92 -34.80 56.96
N GLU A 516 -27.17 -34.43 56.66
CA GLU A 516 -28.28 -34.52 57.60
C GLU A 516 -29.36 -35.48 57.07
N PRO A 517 -29.86 -36.44 57.85
CA PRO A 517 -30.99 -37.23 57.42
C PRO A 517 -32.27 -36.39 57.36
N ALA A 518 -33.14 -36.69 56.40
CA ALA A 518 -34.49 -36.13 56.37
C ALA A 518 -35.24 -36.52 57.66
N PRO A 519 -36.18 -35.69 58.16
CA PRO A 519 -36.97 -36.03 59.34
C PRO A 519 -37.63 -37.41 59.22
N GLY A 520 -37.39 -38.29 60.19
CA GLY A 520 -37.90 -39.66 60.22
C GLY A 520 -36.98 -40.73 59.61
N TYR A 521 -35.80 -40.35 59.12
CA TYR A 521 -34.79 -41.26 58.57
C TYR A 521 -33.53 -41.26 59.44
N PHE A 522 -32.72 -42.32 59.35
CA PHE A 522 -31.47 -42.49 60.11
C PHE A 522 -30.29 -42.62 59.16
N PHE A 523 -29.21 -41.90 59.46
CA PHE A 523 -27.93 -41.94 58.75
C PHE A 523 -26.98 -42.88 59.51
N LEU A 524 -26.59 -44.01 58.91
CA LEU A 524 -25.66 -44.97 59.52
C LEU A 524 -24.23 -44.38 59.57
N PRO A 525 -23.62 -44.21 60.75
CA PRO A 525 -22.23 -43.80 60.84
C PRO A 525 -21.28 -44.94 60.41
N LEU A 526 -20.08 -44.56 59.96
CA LEU A 526 -19.11 -45.43 59.25
C LEU A 526 -18.40 -46.49 60.12
N ASP A 527 -18.86 -46.76 61.35
CA ASP A 527 -18.30 -47.67 62.36
C ASP A 527 -19.11 -48.96 62.59
N TYR A 528 -19.95 -49.35 61.61
CA TYR A 528 -21.01 -50.35 61.80
C TYR A 528 -20.61 -51.85 61.67
N TYR A 529 -19.42 -52.20 61.15
CA TYR A 529 -19.04 -53.60 60.91
C TYR A 529 -18.19 -54.18 62.06
N ILE A 530 -18.79 -55.03 62.90
CA ILE A 530 -18.19 -55.66 64.08
C ILE A 530 -18.18 -57.19 63.90
N TYR A 531 -17.02 -57.82 64.10
CA TYR A 531 -16.80 -59.27 64.05
C TYR A 531 -16.36 -59.78 65.43
N GLU A 532 -17.23 -60.53 66.09
CA GLU A 532 -17.05 -60.95 67.48
C GLU A 532 -16.03 -62.10 67.63
N ALA A 533 -15.22 -62.05 68.68
CA ALA A 533 -14.11 -62.98 68.89
C ALA A 533 -14.56 -64.39 69.29
N GLU A 534 -15.75 -64.58 69.84
CA GLU A 534 -16.31 -65.91 70.13
C GLU A 534 -16.74 -66.67 68.87
N HIS A 535 -16.93 -65.97 67.76
CA HIS A 535 -17.22 -66.56 66.45
C HIS A 535 -15.95 -66.79 65.62
N ALA A 536 -14.81 -66.27 66.07
CA ALA A 536 -13.53 -66.44 65.39
C ALA A 536 -12.99 -67.89 65.52
N LYS A 537 -12.32 -68.36 64.48
CA LYS A 537 -11.73 -69.70 64.46
C LYS A 537 -10.38 -69.69 65.21
N PRO A 538 -10.15 -70.58 66.20
CA PRO A 538 -8.88 -70.64 66.91
C PRO A 538 -7.77 -71.19 66.00
N LEU A 539 -6.57 -70.60 66.10
CA LEU A 539 -5.37 -70.98 65.35
C LEU A 539 -4.36 -71.65 66.29
N SER A 540 -3.87 -72.84 65.91
CA SER A 540 -2.85 -73.60 66.66
C SER A 540 -1.59 -73.81 65.80
N GLY A 541 -0.47 -73.18 66.19
CA GLY A 541 0.86 -73.43 65.61
C GLY A 541 1.39 -72.41 64.59
N SER A 542 2.72 -72.21 64.64
CA SER A 542 3.64 -71.34 63.87
C SER A 542 3.08 -70.37 62.83
N ALA A 543 3.25 -69.07 63.07
CA ALA A 543 3.30 -68.06 62.01
C ALA A 543 4.45 -68.39 61.02
N ALA A 544 4.28 -68.03 59.75
CA ALA A 544 5.27 -68.23 58.69
C ALA A 544 6.40 -67.18 58.75
N LEU A 545 7.03 -67.00 59.91
CA LEU A 545 8.24 -66.18 60.06
C LEU A 545 9.20 -66.90 61.01
N GLY A 546 10.43 -67.13 60.54
CA GLY A 546 11.42 -67.95 61.23
C GLY A 546 11.62 -67.58 62.70
N ALA A 547 11.61 -68.62 63.54
CA ALA A 547 12.06 -68.68 64.93
C ALA A 547 11.15 -68.09 66.03
N MET A 548 10.00 -68.73 66.31
CA MET A 548 9.50 -68.95 67.68
C MET A 548 8.66 -70.24 67.72
N GLN A 549 9.10 -71.24 68.50
CA GLN A 549 8.34 -72.50 68.68
C GLN A 549 7.23 -72.27 69.72
N PHE A 550 5.97 -72.28 69.26
CA PHE A 550 4.79 -72.25 70.12
C PHE A 550 4.46 -73.66 70.62
N GLY A 551 4.29 -73.81 71.95
CA GLY A 551 4.02 -75.08 72.62
C GLY A 551 2.63 -75.66 72.31
N GLN A 552 2.52 -76.99 72.47
CA GLN A 552 1.44 -77.85 71.95
C GLN A 552 0.09 -77.79 72.71
N ASP A 553 -0.12 -76.78 73.57
CA ASP A 553 -1.37 -76.55 74.32
C ASP A 553 -2.01 -75.20 73.92
N SER A 554 -2.68 -75.16 72.76
CA SER A 554 -3.31 -73.95 72.20
C SER A 554 -4.85 -73.99 72.28
N ALA A 555 -5.42 -74.39 73.42
CA ALA A 555 -6.87 -74.36 73.61
C ALA A 555 -7.33 -72.95 74.02
N VAL A 556 -8.03 -72.26 73.11
CA VAL A 556 -8.71 -70.97 73.35
C VAL A 556 -10.07 -71.24 74.03
N THR A 557 -10.48 -70.41 75.01
CA THR A 557 -11.74 -70.60 75.75
C THR A 557 -12.61 -69.34 75.71
N VAL A 558 -13.90 -69.48 75.41
CA VAL A 558 -14.88 -68.38 75.46
C VAL A 558 -15.29 -68.10 76.91
N VAL A 559 -15.26 -66.83 77.31
CA VAL A 559 -15.61 -66.31 78.64
C VAL A 559 -16.87 -65.45 78.50
N PHE A 560 -18.01 -66.02 78.86
CA PHE A 560 -19.28 -65.30 78.88
C PHE A 560 -19.32 -64.26 80.01
N ARG A 561 -19.78 -63.04 79.73
CA ARG A 561 -19.99 -61.98 80.74
C ARG A 561 -21.43 -61.47 80.70
N GLN A 562 -22.08 -61.43 81.87
CA GLN A 562 -23.43 -60.87 82.01
C GLN A 562 -23.36 -59.39 82.42
N PRO A 563 -24.16 -58.50 81.80
CA PRO A 563 -24.21 -57.08 82.17
C PRO A 563 -24.71 -56.91 83.62
N SER A 564 -23.98 -56.14 84.44
CA SER A 564 -24.43 -55.74 85.77
C SER A 564 -24.77 -54.25 85.80
N ALA A 565 -25.81 -53.87 86.54
CA ALA A 565 -26.31 -52.48 86.58
C ALA A 565 -25.31 -51.44 87.14
N SER A 566 -24.14 -51.88 87.64
CA SER A 566 -23.12 -51.01 88.28
C SER A 566 -21.85 -50.81 87.46
N ARG A 567 -21.74 -51.36 86.24
CA ARG A 567 -20.59 -51.15 85.34
C ARG A 567 -21.06 -50.81 83.93
N SER A 568 -20.38 -49.87 83.28
CA SER A 568 -20.53 -49.64 81.84
C SER A 568 -20.07 -50.89 81.08
N VAL A 569 -20.90 -51.38 80.17
CA VAL A 569 -20.56 -52.53 79.32
C VAL A 569 -19.46 -52.10 78.35
N THR A 570 -18.32 -52.81 78.38
CA THR A 570 -17.13 -52.51 77.56
C THR A 570 -16.91 -53.52 76.45
N TRP A 571 -17.84 -54.46 76.25
CA TRP A 571 -17.75 -55.56 75.28
C TRP A 571 -19.01 -55.65 74.44
N THR A 572 -18.89 -56.23 73.25
CA THR A 572 -19.99 -56.56 72.35
C THR A 572 -20.33 -58.05 72.45
N GLY A 573 -21.50 -58.47 71.95
CA GLY A 573 -21.90 -59.87 72.00
C GLY A 573 -22.06 -60.49 73.43
N PRO A 574 -21.86 -61.82 73.56
CA PRO A 574 -22.09 -62.61 74.77
C PRO A 574 -20.90 -62.65 75.75
N GLY A 575 -19.72 -62.13 75.37
CA GLY A 575 -18.55 -62.11 76.24
C GLY A 575 -17.24 -61.87 75.48
N PHE A 576 -16.16 -62.46 75.99
CA PHE A 576 -14.81 -62.36 75.41
C PHE A 576 -14.27 -63.73 75.04
N THR A 577 -13.28 -63.78 74.17
CA THR A 577 -12.47 -64.97 73.92
C THR A 577 -11.12 -64.87 74.62
N ARG A 578 -10.83 -65.80 75.53
CA ARG A 578 -9.58 -65.84 76.31
C ARG A 578 -8.50 -66.60 75.55
N VAL A 579 -7.50 -65.86 75.09
CA VAL A 579 -6.42 -66.36 74.22
C VAL A 579 -5.11 -66.47 75.00
N PRO A 580 -4.48 -67.67 75.08
CA PRO A 580 -3.16 -67.83 75.70
C PRO A 580 -2.04 -67.24 74.83
N SER A 581 -0.93 -66.86 75.47
CA SER A 581 0.28 -66.44 74.75
C SER A 581 0.74 -67.52 73.77
N GLY A 582 0.86 -67.13 72.50
CA GLY A 582 1.23 -67.99 71.38
C GLY A 582 0.08 -68.61 70.59
N ALA A 583 -1.17 -68.32 70.95
CA ALA A 583 -2.34 -68.67 70.15
C ALA A 583 -2.85 -67.48 69.34
N GLY A 584 -3.66 -67.77 68.33
CA GLY A 584 -4.28 -66.75 67.48
C GLY A 584 -5.76 -67.01 67.19
N LEU A 585 -6.41 -66.00 66.63
CA LEU A 585 -7.81 -66.01 66.19
C LEU A 585 -7.88 -65.60 64.72
N ARG A 586 -8.69 -66.31 63.93
CA ARG A 586 -9.05 -65.96 62.56
C ARG A 586 -10.46 -65.40 62.50
N PHE A 587 -10.58 -64.14 62.10
CA PHE A 587 -11.85 -63.46 61.83
C PHE A 587 -12.13 -63.51 60.33
N THR A 588 -13.35 -63.88 59.95
CA THR A 588 -13.78 -63.92 58.55
C THR A 588 -14.63 -62.68 58.26
N ILE A 589 -14.26 -61.95 57.21
CA ILE A 589 -14.94 -60.74 56.72
C ILE A 589 -15.52 -61.06 55.34
N ASN A 590 -16.85 -61.09 55.22
CA ASN A 590 -17.54 -61.50 54.00
C ASN A 590 -18.72 -60.59 53.60
N ASN A 591 -18.93 -59.49 54.33
CA ASN A 591 -20.07 -58.58 54.20
C ASN A 591 -19.64 -57.13 53.91
N VAL A 592 -18.63 -56.96 53.06
CA VAL A 592 -18.14 -55.65 52.61
C VAL A 592 -19.13 -55.04 51.60
N PRO A 593 -19.68 -53.83 51.85
CA PRO A 593 -20.72 -53.23 51.00
C PRO A 593 -20.17 -52.54 49.74
N PHE A 594 -18.97 -51.93 49.82
CA PHE A 594 -18.33 -51.13 48.78
C PHE A 594 -16.81 -51.26 48.88
N ALA A 595 -16.10 -51.09 47.76
CA ALA A 595 -14.64 -51.14 47.74
C ALA A 595 -14.07 -49.85 48.34
N MET A 596 -13.38 -49.96 49.48
CA MET A 596 -12.80 -48.82 50.18
C MET A 596 -11.71 -49.24 51.19
N ASP A 597 -10.98 -48.25 51.69
CA ASP A 597 -9.97 -48.42 52.73
C ASP A 597 -10.63 -48.48 54.13
N PHE A 598 -10.30 -49.53 54.89
CA PHE A 598 -10.79 -49.76 56.25
C PHE A 598 -9.64 -49.80 57.27
N ASP A 599 -9.81 -49.13 58.39
CA ASP A 599 -8.97 -49.27 59.57
C ASP A 599 -9.44 -50.48 60.39
N ILE A 600 -8.58 -51.47 60.54
CA ILE A 600 -8.85 -52.65 61.37
C ILE A 600 -8.60 -52.29 62.84
N THR A 601 -9.63 -52.41 63.65
CA THR A 601 -9.59 -52.07 65.07
C THR A 601 -9.88 -53.31 65.91
N ILE A 602 -9.00 -53.65 66.85
CA ILE A 602 -9.14 -54.79 67.76
C ILE A 602 -9.56 -54.26 69.14
N ARG A 603 -10.66 -54.76 69.67
CA ARG A 603 -11.14 -54.50 71.03
C ARG A 603 -10.71 -55.63 71.96
N TYR A 604 -10.09 -55.30 73.09
CA TYR A 604 -9.52 -56.28 74.02
C TYR A 604 -9.51 -55.78 75.47
N GLU A 605 -9.39 -56.71 76.42
CA GLU A 605 -9.25 -56.44 77.86
C GLU A 605 -8.05 -57.25 78.42
N PRO A 606 -7.00 -56.60 79.00
CA PRO A 606 -5.85 -57.31 79.56
C PRO A 606 -6.12 -57.87 80.96
N GLU A 607 -5.74 -59.13 81.24
CA GLU A 607 -5.91 -59.76 82.57
C GLU A 607 -4.71 -59.54 83.53
N VAL A 608 -3.53 -59.09 83.06
CA VAL A 608 -2.32 -58.87 83.89
C VAL A 608 -1.54 -57.62 83.42
N LEU A 609 -0.90 -56.90 84.36
CA LEU A 609 0.04 -55.82 84.08
C LEU A 609 1.32 -56.39 83.43
N VAL A 610 1.57 -56.01 82.17
CA VAL A 610 2.74 -56.29 81.30
C VAL A 610 2.56 -57.43 80.29
N MET A 611 2.23 -57.05 79.04
CA MET A 611 2.53 -57.83 77.82
C MET A 611 2.53 -56.95 76.56
N SER A 612 3.51 -57.16 75.66
CA SER A 612 3.67 -56.51 74.34
C SER A 612 3.71 -57.57 73.21
N CYS A 613 3.41 -57.17 71.96
CA CYS A 613 3.43 -57.91 70.69
C CYS A 613 2.15 -58.66 70.28
N VAL A 614 1.37 -58.01 69.41
CA VAL A 614 0.35 -58.62 68.53
C VAL A 614 0.85 -58.57 67.10
N SER A 615 0.77 -59.70 66.39
CA SER A 615 1.01 -59.74 64.95
C SER A 615 -0.34 -59.96 64.28
N CYS A 616 -0.77 -58.98 63.49
CA CYS A 616 -1.93 -59.11 62.62
C CYS A 616 -1.43 -59.45 61.22
N ASP A 617 -1.89 -60.55 60.66
CA ASP A 617 -1.67 -60.91 59.28
C ASP A 617 -3.03 -60.89 58.57
N VAL A 618 -3.18 -59.99 57.60
CA VAL A 618 -4.34 -60.00 56.73
C VAL A 618 -3.90 -60.75 55.49
N ILE A 619 -4.58 -61.85 55.17
CA ILE A 619 -4.25 -62.62 53.98
C ILE A 619 -4.48 -61.69 52.79
N ASP A 620 -3.37 -61.39 52.09
CA ASP A 620 -3.18 -60.47 50.95
C ASP A 620 -2.60 -59.05 51.23
N ALA A 621 -2.24 -58.69 52.48
CA ALA A 621 -1.62 -57.38 52.80
C ALA A 621 -0.33 -57.40 53.66
N GLY A 622 0.25 -58.57 53.93
CA GLY A 622 1.50 -58.71 54.68
C GLY A 622 1.34 -58.56 56.21
N SER A 623 2.36 -59.00 56.96
CA SER A 623 2.29 -59.11 58.41
C SER A 623 2.69 -57.83 59.13
N ILE A 624 1.86 -57.35 60.06
CA ILE A 624 2.07 -56.08 60.77
C ILE A 624 2.13 -56.31 62.28
N LEU A 625 3.19 -55.81 62.91
CA LEU A 625 3.40 -55.92 64.35
C LEU A 625 2.83 -54.70 65.09
N LEU A 626 1.85 -54.93 65.95
CA LEU A 626 1.21 -53.96 66.82
C LEU A 626 1.65 -54.14 68.28
N ILE A 627 1.99 -53.03 68.94
CA ILE A 627 2.27 -52.99 70.37
C ILE A 627 0.99 -52.55 71.09
N ILE A 628 0.46 -53.44 71.91
CA ILE A 628 -0.78 -53.24 72.65
C ILE A 628 -0.46 -52.79 74.08
N GLY A 629 -1.20 -51.80 74.61
CA GLY A 629 -0.95 -51.18 75.92
C GLY A 629 -1.90 -51.65 77.02
N CYS A 630 -1.43 -51.63 78.28
CA CYS A 630 -2.16 -52.11 79.47
C CYS A 630 -3.40 -51.27 79.86
N SER A 631 -3.52 -50.04 79.37
CA SER A 631 -4.59 -49.08 79.72
C SER A 631 -5.55 -48.81 78.56
N ASN A 632 -5.34 -49.43 77.41
CA ASN A 632 -6.20 -49.29 76.24
C ASN A 632 -7.15 -50.49 76.15
N LEU A 633 -8.38 -50.23 75.71
CA LEU A 633 -9.39 -51.26 75.40
C LEU A 633 -9.47 -51.53 73.89
N ILE A 634 -8.73 -50.75 73.10
CA ILE A 634 -8.81 -50.71 71.64
C ILE A 634 -7.38 -50.53 71.09
N ALA A 635 -7.04 -51.32 70.08
CA ALA A 635 -5.84 -51.18 69.27
C ALA A 635 -6.24 -50.98 67.81
N VAL A 636 -5.75 -49.93 67.16
CA VAL A 636 -6.06 -49.62 65.76
C VAL A 636 -4.84 -49.91 64.90
N LEU A 637 -5.04 -50.68 63.85
CA LEU A 637 -4.05 -50.88 62.80
C LEU A 637 -3.91 -49.59 61.99
N GLN A 638 -2.75 -48.94 62.08
CA GLN A 638 -2.49 -47.64 61.44
C GLN A 638 -2.37 -47.70 59.91
N THR A 639 -2.30 -48.92 59.36
CA THR A 639 -2.26 -49.19 57.93
C THR A 639 -3.66 -49.57 57.46
N PRO A 640 -4.33 -48.72 56.69
CA PRO A 640 -5.64 -49.05 56.16
C PRO A 640 -5.52 -50.24 55.20
N VAL A 641 -6.55 -51.07 55.18
CA VAL A 641 -6.66 -52.23 54.30
C VAL A 641 -7.80 -52.00 53.33
N CYS A 642 -7.52 -52.11 52.03
CA CYS A 642 -8.58 -52.10 51.03
C CYS A 642 -9.34 -53.43 51.07
N LEU A 643 -10.66 -53.36 51.23
CA LEU A 643 -11.55 -54.51 51.15
C LEU A 643 -12.58 -54.29 50.03
N GLU A 644 -12.81 -55.32 49.22
CA GLU A 644 -13.74 -55.29 48.08
C GLU A 644 -15.04 -56.08 48.35
N PRO A 645 -16.17 -55.67 47.76
CA PRO A 645 -17.44 -56.37 47.92
C PRO A 645 -17.43 -57.72 47.19
N GLY A 646 -17.96 -58.76 47.83
CA GLY A 646 -18.09 -60.11 47.25
C GLY A 646 -16.86 -61.00 47.43
N THR A 647 -15.77 -60.47 47.97
CA THR A 647 -14.56 -61.23 48.32
C THR A 647 -14.57 -61.58 49.81
N GLU A 648 -14.22 -62.83 50.14
CA GLU A 648 -14.08 -63.28 51.53
C GLU A 648 -12.65 -63.06 52.01
N TYR A 649 -12.48 -62.19 53.01
CA TYR A 649 -11.19 -61.88 53.61
C TYR A 649 -11.07 -62.58 54.98
N SER A 650 -9.83 -62.88 55.38
CA SER A 650 -9.55 -63.38 56.72
C SER A 650 -8.46 -62.57 57.41
N VAL A 651 -8.75 -62.13 58.63
CA VAL A 651 -7.82 -61.42 59.50
C VAL A 651 -7.33 -62.39 60.58
N ASP A 652 -6.05 -62.74 60.52
CA ASP A 652 -5.40 -63.62 61.49
C ASP A 652 -4.66 -62.76 62.52
N VAL A 653 -5.05 -62.87 63.79
CA VAL A 653 -4.46 -62.12 64.89
C VAL A 653 -3.75 -63.08 65.82
N TYR A 654 -2.44 -62.92 65.99
CA TYR A 654 -1.60 -63.71 66.88
C TYR A 654 -1.13 -62.89 68.08
N PHE A 655 -1.22 -63.48 69.27
CA PHE A 655 -0.82 -62.82 70.51
C PHE A 655 0.43 -63.49 71.09
N SER A 656 1.47 -62.71 71.41
CA SER A 656 2.69 -63.24 72.04
C SER A 656 3.19 -62.35 73.17
N GLN A 657 4.07 -62.88 74.02
CA GLN A 657 4.77 -62.13 75.06
C GLN A 657 6.25 -61.97 74.70
N PRO A 658 6.88 -60.79 74.84
CA PRO A 658 8.30 -60.65 74.65
C PRO A 658 8.98 -61.00 75.97
N SER A 659 9.51 -62.22 76.08
CA SER A 659 10.45 -62.65 77.12
C SER A 659 10.06 -62.28 78.58
N ALA A 660 9.19 -63.07 79.20
CA ALA A 660 9.00 -63.04 80.65
C ALA A 660 10.17 -63.75 81.37
N SER A 661 10.63 -63.17 82.47
CA SER A 661 11.71 -63.68 83.34
C SER A 661 11.33 -64.91 84.19
N ASP A 662 10.15 -65.52 83.98
CA ASP A 662 9.72 -66.76 84.65
C ASP A 662 9.07 -67.75 83.64
N PRO A 663 9.70 -68.90 83.35
CA PRO A 663 9.18 -69.91 82.42
C PRO A 663 7.87 -70.62 82.84
N LYS A 664 7.31 -70.33 84.02
CA LYS A 664 6.07 -70.98 84.52
C LYS A 664 4.82 -70.09 84.51
N ALA A 665 4.91 -68.81 84.16
CA ALA A 665 3.75 -67.92 84.11
C ALA A 665 2.97 -68.07 82.79
N LYS A 666 1.73 -68.57 82.84
CA LYS A 666 0.81 -68.58 81.68
C LYS A 666 0.08 -67.22 81.61
N SER A 667 0.35 -66.43 80.57
CA SER A 667 -0.30 -65.15 80.30
C SER A 667 -1.45 -65.29 79.29
N PHE A 668 -2.53 -64.53 79.49
CA PHE A 668 -3.75 -64.57 78.68
C PHE A 668 -4.26 -63.16 78.39
N ILE A 669 -4.95 -62.98 77.26
CA ILE A 669 -5.66 -61.76 76.87
C ILE A 669 -7.11 -62.07 76.53
N LEU A 670 -8.05 -61.19 76.89
CA LEU A 670 -9.45 -61.29 76.51
C LEU A 670 -9.69 -60.45 75.26
N ILE A 671 -10.15 -61.07 74.18
CA ILE A 671 -10.49 -60.37 72.93
C ILE A 671 -12.00 -60.26 72.82
N ASP A 672 -12.48 -59.07 72.52
CA ASP A 672 -13.91 -58.75 72.37
C ASP A 672 -14.32 -58.91 70.90
N SER A 673 -13.87 -57.99 70.04
CA SER A 673 -14.21 -57.98 68.61
C SER A 673 -13.15 -57.31 67.76
N VAL A 674 -13.21 -57.56 66.46
CA VAL A 674 -12.54 -56.77 65.43
C VAL A 674 -13.59 -55.91 64.74
N SER A 675 -13.40 -54.60 64.69
CA SER A 675 -14.26 -53.66 63.94
C SER A 675 -13.49 -53.04 62.78
N SER A 676 -14.14 -52.87 61.63
CA SER A 676 -13.59 -52.13 60.50
C SER A 676 -14.25 -50.74 60.44
N SER A 677 -13.50 -49.69 60.74
CA SER A 677 -13.94 -48.30 60.61
C SER A 677 -13.40 -47.68 59.34
N VAL A 678 -14.21 -46.89 58.64
CA VAL A 678 -13.73 -46.17 57.45
C VAL A 678 -12.73 -45.11 57.87
N THR A 679 -11.55 -45.11 57.25
CA THR A 679 -10.58 -44.03 57.43
C THR A 679 -11.21 -42.76 56.87
N ILE A 680 -11.52 -41.77 57.73
CA ILE A 680 -11.94 -40.45 57.26
C ILE A 680 -10.64 -39.69 56.91
N PRO A 681 -10.33 -39.45 55.62
CA PRO A 681 -9.11 -38.73 55.28
C PRO A 681 -9.27 -37.27 55.69
N PHE A 682 -8.55 -36.87 56.75
CA PHE A 682 -8.19 -35.47 56.91
C PHE A 682 -7.27 -35.09 55.74
N ARG A 683 -7.87 -34.53 54.68
CA ARG A 683 -7.22 -33.85 53.54
C ARG A 683 -6.08 -34.63 52.85
N LEU A 684 -6.40 -35.33 51.76
CA LEU A 684 -5.88 -35.07 50.40
C LEU A 684 -6.43 -36.13 49.42
N TYR A 685 -6.78 -35.65 48.23
CA TYR A 685 -7.08 -36.29 46.94
C TYR A 685 -7.01 -37.83 46.77
N LEU A 686 -8.05 -38.33 46.07
CA LEU A 686 -8.09 -39.50 45.17
C LEU A 686 -7.33 -40.74 45.65
N TYR A 687 -8.00 -41.72 46.26
CA TYR A 687 -7.75 -43.14 45.95
C TYR A 687 -9.02 -43.97 46.19
N GLN A 688 -9.58 -44.47 45.08
CA GLN A 688 -10.26 -45.76 45.04
C GLN A 688 -9.14 -46.79 44.91
N CYS A 689 -9.20 -47.90 45.64
CA CYS A 689 -8.12 -48.87 45.81
C CYS A 689 -7.25 -49.06 44.56
N ASP A 690 -6.03 -48.51 44.60
CA ASP A 690 -4.80 -48.97 43.90
C ASP A 690 -3.78 -47.83 43.69
N PHE A 691 -2.63 -47.92 44.36
CA PHE A 691 -1.28 -48.14 43.79
C PHE A 691 -0.21 -47.74 44.83
N PHE A 692 0.39 -48.73 45.49
CA PHE A 692 1.67 -48.58 46.18
C PHE A 692 2.77 -48.30 45.14
N PHE A 693 3.29 -47.08 45.08
CA PHE A 693 4.64 -46.83 44.56
C PHE A 693 5.53 -46.32 45.69
N TYR A 694 6.46 -47.17 46.10
CA TYR A 694 7.65 -46.78 46.85
C TYR A 694 8.40 -45.70 46.05
N THR A 695 8.47 -44.48 46.58
CA THR A 695 9.37 -43.45 46.07
C THR A 695 10.76 -43.68 46.63
N ASP A 696 11.62 -44.38 45.89
CA ASP A 696 13.06 -44.22 46.03
C ASP A 696 13.60 -43.25 44.98
N LEU A 697 14.41 -42.33 45.48
CA LEU A 697 15.18 -41.32 44.77
C LEU A 697 15.86 -41.88 43.51
N LEU A 698 15.52 -41.33 42.34
CA LEU A 698 16.43 -41.32 41.20
C LEU A 698 16.29 -40.00 40.43
N LYS A 699 17.23 -39.10 40.74
CA LYS A 699 17.73 -38.08 39.83
C LYS A 699 18.08 -38.77 38.51
N ILE A 700 17.42 -38.41 37.42
CA ILE A 700 17.93 -38.63 36.08
C ILE A 700 17.79 -37.32 35.29
N HIS A 701 18.93 -36.67 35.11
CA HIS A 701 19.17 -35.70 34.04
C HIS A 701 19.12 -36.45 32.70
N PHE A 702 18.42 -35.92 31.70
CA PHE A 702 18.82 -36.14 30.31
C PHE A 702 18.82 -34.83 29.51
N PRO A 703 19.76 -34.70 28.55
CA PRO A 703 20.04 -33.50 27.80
C PRO A 703 19.20 -33.41 26.53
N SER A 704 19.06 -32.18 26.02
CA SER A 704 18.88 -31.81 24.61
C SER A 704 17.97 -32.69 23.71
N PHE A 705 16.80 -32.12 23.40
CA PHE A 705 16.17 -32.03 22.08
C PHE A 705 16.70 -32.95 20.94
N HIS A 706 16.10 -34.13 20.78
CA HIS A 706 15.63 -34.76 19.53
C HIS A 706 15.51 -36.28 19.75
N GLN A 707 14.29 -36.77 20.06
CA GLN A 707 13.76 -38.11 19.77
C GLN A 707 12.58 -38.44 20.69
N VAL A 708 11.44 -37.77 20.51
CA VAL A 708 10.13 -38.30 20.95
C VAL A 708 9.10 -37.94 19.89
N MET A 709 9.24 -38.57 18.73
CA MET A 709 8.17 -38.71 17.72
C MET A 709 8.29 -40.10 17.13
N ASN A 710 7.99 -41.13 17.95
CA ASN A 710 7.75 -42.48 17.44
C ASN A 710 7.08 -43.43 18.46
N TRP A 711 6.05 -42.96 19.18
CA TRP A 711 5.09 -43.84 19.88
C TRP A 711 3.64 -43.35 19.71
N VAL A 712 3.27 -42.90 18.51
CA VAL A 712 1.88 -42.87 18.05
C VAL A 712 1.81 -43.68 16.76
N LEU A 713 1.61 -44.99 16.92
CA LEU A 713 1.19 -45.90 15.86
C LEU A 713 0.64 -47.19 16.50
N VAL A 714 -0.55 -47.09 17.07
CA VAL A 714 -1.51 -48.19 17.01
C VAL A 714 -2.44 -47.85 15.85
N LEU A 715 -2.19 -48.53 14.72
CA LEU A 715 -3.02 -48.59 13.50
C LEU A 715 -2.93 -47.36 12.58
N GLY A 716 -2.37 -47.58 11.38
CA GLY A 716 -1.98 -46.54 10.42
C GLY A 716 -2.97 -46.23 9.29
N LEU A 717 -2.50 -45.26 8.48
CA LEU A 717 -3.00 -44.70 7.20
C LEU A 717 -4.06 -43.59 7.36
N SER A 718 -3.98 -42.41 6.72
CA SER A 718 -3.19 -41.93 5.57
C SER A 718 -3.06 -40.39 5.58
N LEU A 719 -1.96 -39.91 4.96
CA LEU A 719 -1.51 -38.53 4.64
C LEU A 719 -2.55 -37.70 3.83
N GLU A 720 -2.53 -36.35 3.73
CA GLU A 720 -1.40 -35.52 3.26
C GLU A 720 -1.60 -33.98 3.47
N LYS A 721 -0.58 -33.35 4.10
CA LYS A 721 0.11 -32.03 3.86
C LYS A 721 -0.64 -30.75 3.47
N ASN A 722 -0.42 -29.68 4.27
CA ASN A 722 0.32 -28.49 3.80
C ASN A 722 0.82 -27.54 4.93
N ILE A 723 2.10 -27.15 4.79
CA ILE A 723 2.75 -25.87 5.19
C ILE A 723 3.36 -25.73 6.60
N PHE A 724 4.70 -25.74 6.62
CA PHE A 724 5.61 -25.09 7.58
C PHE A 724 6.37 -23.97 6.85
N LYS A 725 6.54 -22.81 7.50
CA LYS A 725 7.61 -21.78 7.35
C LYS A 725 7.15 -20.54 8.15
N SER A 726 7.91 -19.78 8.93
CA SER A 726 9.26 -19.81 9.50
C SER A 726 9.41 -18.43 10.18
N ILE A 727 9.80 -18.36 11.46
CA ILE A 727 10.14 -17.14 12.20
C ILE A 727 11.67 -17.13 12.46
N PRO A 728 12.38 -16.00 12.29
CA PRO A 728 13.83 -15.91 12.45
C PRO A 728 14.29 -15.36 13.81
N LEU A 729 15.60 -15.56 14.02
CA LEU A 729 16.52 -15.14 15.08
C LEU A 729 16.45 -13.67 15.54
N ILE A 730 16.75 -13.45 16.83
CA ILE A 730 17.50 -12.27 17.30
C ILE A 730 18.57 -12.71 18.33
N THR A 731 19.80 -12.30 18.06
CA THR A 731 21.02 -12.43 18.87
C THR A 731 21.28 -11.17 19.71
N SER A 732 22.15 -11.34 20.73
CA SER A 732 22.91 -10.36 21.53
C SER A 732 22.20 -9.56 22.63
N VAL A 733 22.52 -9.89 23.89
CA VAL A 733 22.81 -8.92 24.97
C VAL A 733 24.01 -9.46 25.78
N GLU A 734 24.99 -8.59 25.96
CA GLU A 734 26.27 -8.75 26.66
C GLU A 734 26.09 -8.69 28.19
N LEU A 735 26.96 -9.42 28.89
CA LEU A 735 27.08 -9.51 30.35
C LEU A 735 27.91 -8.35 30.89
N ASP A 736 27.40 -7.67 31.92
CA ASP A 736 28.18 -6.76 32.76
C ASP A 736 28.42 -7.40 34.14
N VAL A 737 29.69 -7.44 34.52
CA VAL A 737 30.22 -8.11 35.72
C VAL A 737 30.57 -7.05 36.76
N THR A 738 29.96 -7.12 37.95
CA THR A 738 30.51 -6.46 39.14
C THR A 738 30.49 -7.40 40.33
N SER A 739 31.66 -7.95 40.64
CA SER A 739 31.98 -8.67 41.87
C SER A 739 32.33 -7.70 42.99
N ALA A 740 31.85 -8.02 44.19
CA ALA A 740 32.20 -7.38 45.45
C ALA A 740 33.72 -7.40 45.71
N GLY A 741 34.24 -6.26 46.19
CA GLY A 741 35.60 -6.14 46.68
C GLY A 741 35.73 -6.46 48.17
N HIS A 742 36.84 -7.11 48.52
CA HIS A 742 37.55 -6.93 49.79
C HIS A 742 39.05 -7.22 49.58
N THR A 743 39.88 -6.18 49.80
CA THR A 743 41.26 -6.14 50.37
C THR A 743 42.36 -7.01 49.69
N TRP A 744 43.55 -6.50 49.34
CA TRP A 744 44.62 -5.93 50.18
C TRP A 744 45.68 -5.19 49.33
N THR A 745 46.34 -4.22 50.00
CA THR A 745 47.58 -3.46 49.68
C THR A 745 47.65 -2.59 48.44
#